data_AF-I3IED5-F1
#
_entry.id   AF-I3IED5-F1
#
_cell.length_a   1.000
_cell.length_b   1.000
_cell.length_c   1.000
_cell.angle_alpha   90.00
_cell.angle_beta   90.00
_cell.angle_gamma   90.00
#
_symmetry.space_group_name_H-M   'P 1'
#
loop_
_entity.id
_entity.type
_entity.pdbx_description
1 polymer ?
#
loop_
_entity_poly.entity_id
_entity_poly.type
_entity_poly.pdbx_seq_one_letter_code
_entity_poly.pdbx_strand_id
1 'polypeptide(L)'
;MTDKENNTVITSLPITQTFDDEQLSEIISFPSELIDSNLQVVLKSRYVEAKKCIDNSPLAAIMLCGSLLEGLLLGIAQKHPSQFNKSAIAPKNKENNKVKPFADWSLAQFIDVSHELGYIRLDVKNFNHELRNFRNYIHPYQQLKENFNPDHYTAKMCLTAIEATISQLKTSQQKSVPRLGVAWKAHPEAMNLALVCLLGSWDESNPNDTNKLSSLLNISYEDWLSKARDILHQPNSPLKLKNGIWTVTQKEELLGILGSQILDADIEKFKTIAIEVLKEQNPAFELPEDQRYAANAYGKVFKYSGVIRQGIAEGLALIGNQSKQFTKCSLGNVETTALLIVRELLSEAPWQQWASINNFLPDLAEAAPTEFLRQIDNALLQTPCVFDSIFAQEGNGLTGSNYMTGLLWALEGLAWEEQYLVRVCCILAELAARDPGGRWSNRPANSIVTILLPWLPQTLANIEKRKVAVQTIVSETPNVGWKLLLKLLPGQHQTSTGSHKPKWRKIIIDTVETAISRKDYWEQASFHADLIVKEAQGNFDYLLELINHLGHLPQLAFDTFIKFLSSDEIQKESDRNKRLLWDKLTLFTKKHRKFSDADWALSDKSLVQIEDIAKKVQPSDPLNLYQYLFSSGDYDLYEEKGNWDVQREKLDEKRQQAIKNLLSELGLKGVIDFIGVVSSPESVGSALGFIADNDIDKKLLPTYLGLDEQKYNKFIASYLWRRRYIHGWEWADNLSKADWTKEQLSEFLSYLPFEKNAWQRAHKWLQGAENEYWIRTSANSYDTNDGLDYAVEKLIQYGRPRTALNCISKLVYEKKPISNNVCIRALMAAINSNEPENTLSQYNIIELIKHLQLDPSIDETDLFRVEWAYLPLLDGYSGAKPTLLEYKLAGDPNFFCELIQLVYRSKNDDFNSGEISEDKRAIAKNAWDLLYQWHTPPGTTKDGNFNPKLFKNWIIKVKEECRRSGHFEVAMMTIGNVLINAPKDESGLWIHRDIASELNSKEMEEMRNGYATGALNSRGAHMVDPTGKPEKELAEQFHQKAESAENEGYYRFSVILKGIADSYERQAERIISDYSDENQEPDTHIGEK
;
A
#
# COMPACT_ATOMS: atom_id res chain seq x y z
N MET A 1 -19.35 60.97 -15.22
CA MET A 1 -19.99 62.23 -15.65
C MET A 1 -21.48 62.11 -15.33
N THR A 2 -22.18 63.22 -15.11
CA THR A 2 -23.51 63.24 -14.47
C THR A 2 -24.64 62.60 -15.27
N ASP A 3 -25.60 62.06 -14.53
CA ASP A 3 -26.94 61.66 -14.95
C ASP A 3 -27.74 62.80 -15.60
N LYS A 4 -28.77 62.47 -16.37
CA LYS A 4 -30.16 62.61 -15.86
C LYS A 4 -31.27 61.99 -16.74
N GLU A 5 -31.97 61.05 -16.13
CA GLU A 5 -33.43 60.99 -15.93
C GLU A 5 -34.42 61.44 -17.03
N ASN A 6 -35.26 60.47 -17.41
CA ASN A 6 -36.74 60.48 -17.32
C ASN A 6 -37.56 61.62 -17.95
N ASN A 7 -38.46 61.24 -18.88
CA ASN A 7 -39.89 61.19 -18.52
C ASN A 7 -40.75 60.37 -19.51
N THR A 8 -41.42 59.30 -19.05
CA THR A 8 -42.63 58.79 -19.73
C THR A 8 -43.58 58.04 -18.79
N VAL A 9 -44.72 58.69 -18.53
CA VAL A 9 -46.11 58.19 -18.44
C VAL A 9 -46.38 56.71 -18.07
N ILE A 10 -47.27 56.55 -17.07
CA ILE A 10 -47.92 55.29 -16.69
C ILE A 10 -49.03 54.93 -17.69
N THR A 11 -49.01 53.70 -18.23
CA THR A 11 -50.23 52.99 -18.65
C THR A 11 -50.11 51.47 -18.47
N SER A 12 -51.24 50.83 -18.14
CA SER A 12 -51.42 49.43 -17.75
C SER A 12 -50.97 48.35 -18.74
N LEU A 13 -50.54 47.18 -18.23
CA LEU A 13 -50.83 45.77 -18.66
C LEU A 13 -49.87 44.80 -17.89
N PRO A 14 -50.12 43.47 -17.80
CA PRO A 14 -51.39 42.77 -17.57
C PRO A 14 -51.33 41.79 -16.36
N ILE A 15 -52.37 41.70 -15.53
CA ILE A 15 -52.52 40.58 -14.58
C ILE A 15 -53.27 39.43 -15.26
N THR A 16 -52.55 38.62 -16.04
CA THR A 16 -53.07 37.39 -16.65
C THR A 16 -51.98 36.30 -16.75
N GLN A 17 -51.52 35.82 -15.59
CA GLN A 17 -51.26 34.38 -15.45
C GLN A 17 -52.42 33.78 -14.65
N THR A 18 -53.38 33.21 -15.38
CA THR A 18 -54.27 32.19 -14.84
C THR A 18 -53.42 30.96 -14.54
N PHE A 19 -52.95 30.86 -13.30
CA PHE A 19 -52.51 29.56 -12.78
C PHE A 19 -53.70 28.60 -12.87
N ASP A 20 -53.43 27.38 -13.32
CA ASP A 20 -54.45 26.36 -13.50
C ASP A 20 -54.85 25.80 -12.12
N ASP A 21 -55.90 26.38 -11.52
CA ASP A 21 -56.32 26.09 -10.13
C ASP A 21 -56.77 24.63 -9.94
N GLU A 22 -57.05 23.89 -11.03
CA GLU A 22 -57.24 22.43 -11.01
C GLU A 22 -55.91 21.68 -10.86
N GLN A 23 -54.85 22.01 -11.61
CA GLN A 23 -53.53 21.39 -11.40
C GLN A 23 -52.92 21.74 -10.04
N LEU A 24 -53.17 22.95 -9.52
CA LEU A 24 -52.79 23.32 -8.16
C LEU A 24 -53.62 22.59 -7.08
N SER A 25 -54.74 21.96 -7.44
CA SER A 25 -55.60 21.24 -6.49
C SER A 25 -55.06 19.87 -6.06
N GLU A 26 -54.34 19.17 -6.94
CA GLU A 26 -53.85 17.81 -6.65
C GLU A 26 -52.65 17.80 -5.70
N ILE A 27 -51.90 18.89 -5.63
CA ILE A 27 -50.65 18.97 -4.84
C ILE A 27 -50.99 18.82 -3.34
N ILE A 28 -51.86 19.66 -2.79
CA ILE A 28 -52.39 19.51 -1.42
C ILE A 28 -53.72 18.76 -1.47
N SER A 29 -53.59 17.46 -1.71
CA SER A 29 -54.64 16.45 -1.62
C SER A 29 -54.05 15.21 -0.94
N PHE A 30 -54.62 14.85 0.22
CA PHE A 30 -54.22 13.72 1.05
C PHE A 30 -55.45 12.91 1.50
N PRO A 31 -55.31 11.61 1.81
CA PRO A 31 -56.38 10.84 2.45
C PRO A 31 -56.84 11.49 3.76
N SER A 32 -58.14 11.42 4.05
CA SER A 32 -58.77 12.06 5.24
C SER A 32 -58.30 11.46 6.57
N GLU A 33 -57.74 10.25 6.49
CA GLU A 33 -57.08 9.47 7.52
C GLU A 33 -55.71 10.07 7.91
N LEU A 34 -55.05 10.81 7.00
CA LEU A 34 -53.70 11.34 7.17
C LEU A 34 -53.69 12.82 7.56
N ILE A 35 -54.53 13.66 6.94
CA ILE A 35 -54.72 15.08 7.29
C ILE A 35 -56.21 15.42 7.21
N ASP A 36 -56.71 16.21 8.17
CA ASP A 36 -58.13 16.54 8.21
C ASP A 36 -58.57 17.38 7.00
N SER A 37 -59.70 17.02 6.37
CA SER A 37 -60.19 17.66 5.15
C SER A 37 -60.41 19.17 5.31
N ASN A 38 -60.80 19.65 6.50
CA ASN A 38 -60.97 21.07 6.76
C ASN A 38 -59.61 21.80 6.82
N LEU A 39 -58.59 21.15 7.39
CA LEU A 39 -57.22 21.66 7.41
C LEU A 39 -56.59 21.65 6.00
N GLN A 40 -56.89 20.64 5.18
CA GLN A 40 -56.42 20.58 3.78
C GLN A 40 -56.89 21.79 2.96
N VAL A 41 -58.11 22.29 3.16
CA VAL A 41 -58.61 23.53 2.50
C VAL A 41 -57.74 24.74 2.87
N VAL A 42 -57.39 24.90 4.16
CA VAL A 42 -56.55 26.01 4.64
C VAL A 42 -55.11 25.88 4.12
N LEU A 43 -54.56 24.67 4.10
CA LEU A 43 -53.24 24.39 3.54
C LEU A 43 -53.17 24.66 2.03
N LYS A 44 -54.17 24.20 1.26
CA LYS A 44 -54.27 24.49 -0.18
C LYS A 44 -54.27 26.00 -0.45
N SER A 45 -55.06 26.77 0.30
CA SER A 45 -55.10 28.23 0.20
C SER A 45 -53.71 28.86 0.42
N ARG A 46 -53.03 28.51 1.53
CA ARG A 46 -51.69 29.03 1.87
C ARG A 46 -50.61 28.66 0.84
N TYR A 47 -50.72 27.51 0.18
CA TYR A 47 -49.78 27.09 -0.88
C TYR A 47 -49.98 27.89 -2.18
N VAL A 48 -51.22 28.14 -2.57
CA VAL A 48 -51.53 29.03 -3.70
C VAL A 48 -51.08 30.46 -3.41
N GLU A 49 -51.23 30.94 -2.17
CA GLU A 49 -50.74 32.24 -1.71
C GLU A 49 -49.19 32.30 -1.73
N ALA A 50 -48.51 31.31 -1.16
CA ALA A 50 -47.05 31.23 -1.15
C ALA A 50 -46.46 31.31 -2.57
N LYS A 51 -47.05 30.56 -3.50
CA LYS A 51 -46.62 30.51 -4.91
C LYS A 51 -46.79 31.85 -5.63
N LYS A 52 -47.86 32.59 -5.33
CA LYS A 52 -48.10 33.96 -5.85
C LYS A 52 -47.12 34.99 -5.28
N CYS A 53 -46.59 34.76 -4.07
CA CYS A 53 -45.64 35.67 -3.42
C CYS A 53 -44.17 35.51 -3.86
N ILE A 54 -43.77 34.41 -4.52
CA ILE A 54 -42.34 34.11 -4.80
C ILE A 54 -41.63 35.22 -5.58
N ASP A 55 -42.25 35.76 -6.63
CA ASP A 55 -41.59 36.71 -7.54
C ASP A 55 -41.57 38.15 -7.00
N ASN A 56 -42.52 38.50 -6.14
CA ASN A 56 -42.80 39.89 -5.74
C ASN A 56 -42.65 40.14 -4.23
N SER A 57 -42.57 39.09 -3.40
CA SER A 57 -42.45 39.18 -1.94
C SER A 57 -41.77 37.93 -1.35
N PRO A 58 -40.48 37.67 -1.64
CA PRO A 58 -39.79 36.44 -1.23
C PRO A 58 -39.88 36.14 0.28
N LEU A 59 -39.72 37.15 1.13
CA LEU A 59 -39.83 36.99 2.59
C LEU A 59 -41.23 36.48 3.00
N ALA A 60 -42.30 36.98 2.37
CA ALA A 60 -43.67 36.52 2.64
C ALA A 60 -43.90 35.08 2.16
N ALA A 61 -43.37 34.71 0.98
CA ALA A 61 -43.41 33.34 0.49
C ALA A 61 -42.70 32.36 1.45
N ILE A 62 -41.56 32.75 2.02
CA ILE A 62 -40.83 31.98 3.05
C ILE A 62 -41.68 31.79 4.31
N MET A 63 -42.35 32.83 4.81
CA MET A 63 -43.23 32.70 5.99
C MET A 63 -44.44 31.80 5.74
N LEU A 64 -45.03 31.88 4.54
CA LEU A 64 -46.12 30.99 4.14
C LEU A 64 -45.65 29.54 4.00
N CYS A 65 -44.46 29.29 3.42
CA CYS A 65 -43.83 27.96 3.39
C CYS A 65 -43.57 27.43 4.81
N GLY A 66 -42.94 28.21 5.68
CA GLY A 66 -42.69 27.80 7.07
C GLY A 66 -43.97 27.52 7.89
N SER A 67 -45.09 28.17 7.53
CA SER A 67 -46.42 27.88 8.09
C SER A 67 -47.09 26.64 7.46
N LEU A 68 -46.86 26.36 6.18
CA LEU A 68 -47.35 25.15 5.51
C LEU A 68 -46.72 23.90 6.10
N LEU A 69 -45.40 23.91 6.31
CA LEU A 69 -44.68 22.82 6.97
C LEU A 69 -45.26 22.52 8.35
N GLU A 70 -45.45 23.56 9.17
CA GLU A 70 -46.00 23.45 10.52
C GLU A 70 -47.42 22.86 10.52
N GLY A 71 -48.30 23.34 9.63
CA GLY A 71 -49.65 22.81 9.50
C GLY A 71 -49.72 21.37 8.96
N LEU A 72 -48.83 21.00 8.03
CA LEU A 72 -48.73 19.63 7.50
C LEU A 72 -48.30 18.64 8.60
N LEU A 73 -47.19 18.90 9.29
CA LEU A 73 -46.65 17.98 10.29
C LEU A 73 -47.53 17.92 11.56
N LEU A 74 -48.10 19.06 11.99
CA LEU A 74 -49.07 19.08 13.09
C LEU A 74 -50.36 18.30 12.74
N GLY A 75 -50.86 18.44 11.50
CA GLY A 75 -52.05 17.72 11.04
C GLY A 75 -51.87 16.20 11.08
N ILE A 76 -50.70 15.72 10.66
CA ILE A 76 -50.33 14.30 10.72
C ILE A 76 -50.14 13.83 12.17
N ALA A 77 -49.49 14.62 13.02
CA ALA A 77 -49.35 14.30 14.45
C ALA A 77 -50.72 14.19 15.16
N GLN A 78 -51.68 15.06 14.81
CA GLN A 78 -53.05 15.03 15.33
C GLN A 78 -53.86 13.82 14.84
N LYS A 79 -53.60 13.30 13.62
CA LYS A 79 -54.24 12.07 13.10
C LYS A 79 -53.57 10.80 13.60
N HIS A 80 -52.27 10.82 13.93
CA HIS A 80 -51.51 9.67 14.45
C HIS A 80 -50.92 9.90 15.86
N PRO A 81 -51.71 10.33 16.86
CA PRO A 81 -51.20 10.80 18.14
C PRO A 81 -50.47 9.71 18.94
N SER A 82 -50.85 8.43 18.79
CA SER A 82 -50.14 7.33 19.45
C SER A 82 -48.77 7.02 18.84
N GLN A 83 -48.46 7.45 17.62
CA GLN A 83 -47.12 7.25 17.04
C GLN A 83 -46.19 8.37 17.51
N PHE A 84 -46.61 9.62 17.32
CA PHE A 84 -45.87 10.81 17.76
C PHE A 84 -45.61 10.83 19.27
N ASN A 85 -46.57 10.38 20.11
CA ASN A 85 -46.37 10.29 21.56
C ASN A 85 -45.60 9.02 22.02
N LYS A 86 -45.22 8.11 21.13
CA LYS A 86 -44.39 6.92 21.43
C LYS A 86 -42.96 7.00 20.87
N SER A 87 -42.66 7.98 20.01
CA SER A 87 -41.31 8.25 19.53
C SER A 87 -40.34 8.46 20.70
N ALA A 88 -39.08 8.05 20.51
CA ALA A 88 -38.03 8.19 21.52
C ALA A 88 -37.77 9.66 21.83
N ILE A 89 -37.69 10.50 20.80
CA ILE A 89 -37.35 11.93 20.90
C ILE A 89 -38.56 12.84 21.13
N ALA A 90 -39.77 12.28 21.24
CA ALA A 90 -41.00 13.01 21.56
C ALA A 90 -40.81 13.89 22.82
N PRO A 91 -40.99 15.23 22.72
CA PRO A 91 -40.61 16.16 23.78
C PRO A 91 -41.46 15.99 25.04
N LYS A 92 -40.79 15.80 26.18
CA LYS A 92 -41.40 15.55 27.49
C LYS A 92 -41.28 16.78 28.41
N ASN A 93 -42.20 16.91 29.37
CA ASN A 93 -42.07 17.87 30.46
C ASN A 93 -41.04 17.35 31.48
N LYS A 94 -40.07 18.19 31.86
CA LYS A 94 -38.98 17.85 32.79
C LYS A 94 -39.47 17.48 34.21
N GLU A 95 -40.62 17.97 34.63
CA GLU A 95 -41.13 17.80 36.00
C GLU A 95 -41.84 16.47 36.24
N ASN A 96 -42.41 15.86 35.18
CA ASN A 96 -43.25 14.66 35.30
C ASN A 96 -43.01 13.59 34.21
N ASN A 97 -42.03 13.81 33.33
CA ASN A 97 -41.63 12.95 32.22
C ASN A 97 -42.75 12.54 31.23
N LYS A 98 -43.91 13.22 31.26
CA LYS A 98 -44.98 13.00 30.28
C LYS A 98 -44.67 13.77 28.99
N VAL A 99 -45.03 13.18 27.85
CA VAL A 99 -44.96 13.87 26.54
C VAL A 99 -45.86 15.11 26.58
N LYS A 100 -45.35 16.22 26.03
CA LYS A 100 -46.06 17.50 25.97
C LYS A 100 -47.29 17.41 25.05
N PRO A 101 -48.37 18.17 25.33
CA PRO A 101 -49.41 18.46 24.33
C PRO A 101 -48.81 19.02 23.03
N PHE A 102 -49.36 18.66 21.87
CA PHE A 102 -48.85 19.13 20.56
C PHE A 102 -48.86 20.66 20.38
N ALA A 103 -49.62 21.41 21.18
CA ALA A 103 -49.55 22.87 21.20
C ALA A 103 -48.23 23.43 21.78
N ASP A 104 -47.51 22.64 22.59
CA ASP A 104 -46.23 23.00 23.22
C ASP A 104 -45.01 22.41 22.50
N TRP A 105 -45.22 21.85 21.30
CA TRP A 105 -44.18 21.33 20.42
C TRP A 105 -43.74 22.43 19.44
N SER A 106 -42.43 22.59 19.29
CA SER A 106 -41.86 23.47 18.27
C SER A 106 -41.82 22.80 16.90
N LEU A 107 -41.79 23.61 15.83
CA LEU A 107 -41.61 23.11 14.46
C LEU A 107 -40.38 22.19 14.30
N ALA A 108 -39.29 22.44 15.02
CA ALA A 108 -38.13 21.55 15.05
C ALA A 108 -38.50 20.13 15.52
N GLN A 109 -39.21 20.02 16.64
CA GLN A 109 -39.65 18.74 17.21
C GLN A 109 -40.63 18.01 16.28
N PHE A 110 -41.48 18.74 15.55
CA PHE A 110 -42.31 18.12 14.51
C PHE A 110 -41.48 17.58 13.34
N ILE A 111 -40.47 18.32 12.86
CA ILE A 111 -39.56 17.86 11.80
C ILE A 111 -38.80 16.61 12.25
N ASP A 112 -38.18 16.65 13.43
CA ASP A 112 -37.35 15.56 13.95
C ASP A 112 -38.16 14.29 14.25
N VAL A 113 -39.33 14.40 14.91
CA VAL A 113 -40.19 13.24 15.18
C VAL A 113 -40.82 12.68 13.90
N SER A 114 -41.16 13.53 12.92
CA SER A 114 -41.63 13.05 11.61
C SER A 114 -40.52 12.31 10.83
N HIS A 115 -39.25 12.64 11.09
CA HIS A 115 -38.12 11.91 10.54
C HIS A 115 -37.90 10.56 11.25
N GLU A 116 -37.91 10.53 12.59
CA GLU A 116 -37.81 9.29 13.38
C GLU A 116 -38.89 8.27 12.98
N LEU A 117 -40.12 8.75 12.76
CA LEU A 117 -41.27 7.95 12.35
C LEU A 117 -41.33 7.66 10.83
N GLY A 118 -40.32 8.05 10.05
CA GLY A 118 -40.22 7.73 8.62
C GLY A 118 -41.20 8.46 7.70
N TYR A 119 -41.91 9.49 8.18
CA TYR A 119 -42.79 10.33 7.36
C TYR A 119 -41.98 11.23 6.40
N ILE A 120 -40.79 11.66 6.80
CA ILE A 120 -39.82 12.37 5.96
C ILE A 120 -38.42 11.75 6.07
N ARG A 121 -37.66 11.80 4.98
CA ARG A 121 -36.26 11.37 4.88
C ARG A 121 -35.29 12.45 5.37
N LEU A 122 -34.02 12.09 5.54
CA LEU A 122 -32.98 12.99 6.07
C LEU A 122 -32.72 14.22 5.18
N ASP A 123 -32.82 14.08 3.86
CA ASP A 123 -32.71 15.19 2.91
C ASP A 123 -33.76 16.27 3.19
N VAL A 124 -35.03 15.86 3.29
CA VAL A 124 -36.15 16.76 3.58
C VAL A 124 -36.15 17.23 5.03
N LYS A 125 -35.72 16.43 6.01
CA LYS A 125 -35.48 16.91 7.40
C LYS A 125 -34.54 18.12 7.39
N ASN A 126 -33.42 18.03 6.68
CA ASN A 126 -32.41 19.09 6.69
C ASN A 126 -32.91 20.36 5.98
N PHE A 127 -33.51 20.24 4.78
CA PHE A 127 -34.13 21.38 4.12
C PHE A 127 -35.29 22.01 4.91
N ASN A 128 -36.04 21.21 5.68
CA ASN A 128 -37.11 21.70 6.55
C ASN A 128 -36.59 22.43 7.78
N HIS A 129 -35.46 22.02 8.35
CA HIS A 129 -34.79 22.78 9.41
C HIS A 129 -34.25 24.12 8.89
N GLU A 130 -33.72 24.18 7.65
CA GLU A 130 -33.33 25.46 7.06
C GLU A 130 -34.52 26.35 6.69
N LEU A 131 -35.63 25.79 6.19
CA LEU A 131 -36.89 26.54 6.03
C LEU A 131 -37.38 27.13 7.37
N ARG A 132 -37.30 26.34 8.45
CA ARG A 132 -37.57 26.83 9.82
C ARG A 132 -36.59 27.93 10.22
N ASN A 133 -35.30 27.82 9.88
CA ASN A 133 -34.31 28.85 10.18
C ASN A 133 -34.62 30.16 9.42
N PHE A 134 -34.93 30.09 8.12
CA PHE A 134 -35.30 31.24 7.31
C PHE A 134 -36.58 31.94 7.80
N ARG A 135 -37.55 31.19 8.35
CA ARG A 135 -38.75 31.75 8.99
C ARG A 135 -38.44 32.67 10.18
N ASN A 136 -37.33 32.46 10.89
CA ASN A 136 -36.96 33.29 12.05
C ASN A 136 -36.58 34.74 11.66
N TYR A 137 -36.27 35.00 10.39
CA TYR A 137 -36.00 36.34 9.87
C TYR A 137 -37.25 37.23 9.73
N ILE A 138 -38.43 36.75 10.18
CA ILE A 138 -39.59 37.61 10.49
C ILE A 138 -39.27 38.63 11.60
N HIS A 139 -38.25 38.38 12.43
CA HIS A 139 -37.79 39.31 13.46
C HIS A 139 -36.72 40.27 12.88
N PRO A 140 -36.98 41.59 12.75
CA PRO A 140 -36.07 42.49 12.05
C PRO A 140 -34.66 42.58 12.63
N TYR A 141 -34.50 42.45 13.95
CA TYR A 141 -33.18 42.41 14.59
C TYR A 141 -32.38 41.14 14.25
N GLN A 142 -33.04 39.99 14.06
CA GLN A 142 -32.39 38.76 13.62
C GLN A 142 -32.02 38.84 12.13
N GLN A 143 -32.88 39.45 11.30
CA GLN A 143 -32.58 39.72 9.90
C GLN A 143 -31.39 40.67 9.73
N LEU A 144 -31.34 41.74 10.53
CA LEU A 144 -30.24 42.71 10.56
C LEU A 144 -28.93 42.06 11.02
N LYS A 145 -28.96 41.22 12.07
CA LYS A 145 -27.77 40.56 12.64
C LYS A 145 -27.05 39.68 11.62
N GLU A 146 -27.79 38.89 10.84
CA GLU A 146 -27.21 37.98 9.84
C GLU A 146 -27.20 38.59 8.41
N ASN A 147 -27.56 39.87 8.25
CA ASN A 147 -27.68 40.59 6.98
C ASN A 147 -28.53 39.88 5.89
N PHE A 148 -29.57 39.16 6.31
CA PHE A 148 -30.31 38.25 5.44
C PHE A 148 -31.35 38.99 4.58
N ASN A 149 -31.20 38.93 3.26
CA ASN A 149 -32.14 39.50 2.29
C ASN A 149 -32.57 38.40 1.29
N PRO A 150 -33.73 37.75 1.49
CA PRO A 150 -34.15 36.65 0.64
C PRO A 150 -34.60 37.13 -0.74
N ASP A 151 -34.18 36.41 -1.77
CA ASP A 151 -34.54 36.64 -3.17
C ASP A 151 -35.52 35.58 -3.70
N HIS A 152 -35.89 35.70 -4.98
CA HIS A 152 -36.73 34.71 -5.69
C HIS A 152 -36.19 33.28 -5.52
N TYR A 153 -34.87 33.07 -5.66
CA TYR A 153 -34.27 31.74 -5.56
C TYR A 153 -34.39 31.15 -4.16
N THR A 154 -34.17 31.96 -3.13
CA THR A 154 -34.34 31.58 -1.72
C THR A 154 -35.79 31.18 -1.42
N ALA A 155 -36.77 31.96 -1.89
CA ALA A 155 -38.20 31.64 -1.75
C ALA A 155 -38.61 30.39 -2.55
N LYS A 156 -38.03 30.20 -3.75
CA LYS A 156 -38.27 29.02 -4.58
C LYS A 156 -37.70 27.75 -3.96
N MET A 157 -36.50 27.77 -3.39
CA MET A 157 -35.94 26.66 -2.61
C MET A 157 -36.85 26.31 -1.41
N CYS A 158 -37.38 27.32 -0.73
CA CYS A 158 -38.35 27.13 0.36
C CYS A 158 -39.65 26.45 -0.11
N LEU A 159 -40.18 26.79 -1.29
CA LEU A 159 -41.33 26.09 -1.86
C LEU A 159 -40.97 24.65 -2.26
N THR A 160 -39.80 24.43 -2.87
CA THR A 160 -39.35 23.08 -3.26
C THR A 160 -39.17 22.16 -2.04
N ALA A 161 -38.76 22.67 -0.88
CA ALA A 161 -38.74 21.90 0.38
C ALA A 161 -40.16 21.46 0.82
N ILE A 162 -41.17 22.32 0.63
CA ILE A 162 -42.58 21.99 0.87
C ILE A 162 -43.10 20.96 -0.13
N GLU A 163 -42.80 21.11 -1.42
CA GLU A 163 -43.20 20.17 -2.46
C GLU A 163 -42.55 18.79 -2.27
N ALA A 164 -41.28 18.75 -1.88
CA ALA A 164 -40.57 17.52 -1.50
C ALA A 164 -41.17 16.88 -0.23
N THR A 165 -41.53 17.69 0.78
CA THR A 165 -42.24 17.22 1.99
C THR A 165 -43.58 16.60 1.62
N ILE A 166 -44.43 17.31 0.86
CA ILE A 166 -45.73 16.83 0.39
C ILE A 166 -45.58 15.51 -0.38
N SER A 167 -44.60 15.42 -1.27
CA SER A 167 -44.31 14.19 -2.03
C SER A 167 -43.95 13.03 -1.10
N GLN A 168 -43.02 13.22 -0.16
CA GLN A 168 -42.63 12.17 0.79
C GLN A 168 -43.79 11.74 1.69
N LEU A 169 -44.60 12.68 2.19
CA LEU A 169 -45.79 12.42 3.00
C LEU A 169 -46.88 11.62 2.25
N LYS A 170 -46.98 11.74 0.91
CA LYS A 170 -47.85 10.87 0.10
C LYS A 170 -47.27 9.46 -0.08
N THR A 171 -45.95 9.30 -0.07
CA THR A 171 -45.29 7.99 -0.24
C THR A 171 -45.10 7.20 1.06
N SER A 172 -45.06 7.85 2.23
CA SER A 172 -44.77 7.19 3.51
C SER A 172 -45.84 6.17 3.94
N GLN A 173 -47.09 6.29 3.44
CA GLN A 173 -48.13 5.27 3.59
C GLN A 173 -47.76 3.88 3.04
N GLN A 174 -46.70 3.75 2.23
CA GLN A 174 -46.23 2.45 1.71
C GLN A 174 -45.13 1.79 2.57
N LYS A 175 -44.76 2.35 3.73
CA LYS A 175 -43.60 1.88 4.54
C LYS A 175 -43.93 1.39 5.95
N SER A 176 -44.89 0.47 6.06
CA SER A 176 -44.72 -0.69 6.95
C SER A 176 -44.60 -1.94 6.09
N VAL A 177 -43.39 -2.20 5.55
CA VAL A 177 -43.15 -3.41 4.75
C VAL A 177 -43.34 -4.62 5.67
N PRO A 178 -44.27 -5.55 5.36
CA PRO A 178 -44.46 -6.73 6.17
C PRO A 178 -43.24 -7.66 6.02
N ARG A 179 -42.65 -8.06 7.14
CA ARG A 179 -41.62 -9.11 7.17
C ARG A 179 -42.14 -10.39 6.51
N LEU A 180 -41.25 -11.09 5.84
CA LEU A 180 -41.53 -12.38 5.21
C LEU A 180 -41.72 -13.43 6.31
N GLY A 181 -42.91 -14.04 6.33
CA GLY A 181 -43.22 -15.11 7.28
C GLY A 181 -42.42 -16.38 6.96
N VAL A 182 -42.04 -17.13 8.00
CA VAL A 182 -41.31 -18.42 7.87
C VAL A 182 -42.06 -19.44 7.00
N ALA A 183 -43.36 -19.24 6.78
CA ALA A 183 -44.20 -20.01 5.87
C ALA A 183 -43.61 -20.19 4.46
N TRP A 184 -42.83 -19.22 3.95
CA TRP A 184 -42.17 -19.36 2.64
C TRP A 184 -41.23 -20.56 2.56
N LYS A 185 -40.61 -20.99 3.67
CA LYS A 185 -39.76 -22.19 3.73
C LYS A 185 -40.53 -23.50 3.49
N ALA A 186 -41.85 -23.49 3.72
CA ALA A 186 -42.76 -24.62 3.52
C ALA A 186 -43.67 -24.46 2.27
N HIS A 187 -43.44 -23.43 1.45
CA HIS A 187 -44.18 -23.22 0.21
C HIS A 187 -43.78 -24.30 -0.83
N PRO A 188 -44.69 -24.85 -1.66
CA PRO A 188 -44.35 -25.89 -2.65
C PRO A 188 -43.22 -25.49 -3.62
N GLU A 189 -43.16 -24.21 -3.98
CA GLU A 189 -42.15 -23.64 -4.88
C GLU A 189 -40.92 -23.06 -4.14
N ALA A 190 -40.71 -23.37 -2.84
CA ALA A 190 -39.65 -22.78 -2.02
C ALA A 190 -38.24 -22.90 -2.64
N MET A 191 -37.94 -24.03 -3.29
CA MET A 191 -36.68 -24.24 -4.00
C MET A 191 -36.54 -23.30 -5.22
N ASN A 192 -37.56 -23.27 -6.08
CA ASN A 192 -37.56 -22.41 -7.27
C ASN A 192 -37.47 -20.92 -6.87
N LEU A 193 -38.21 -20.52 -5.84
CA LEU A 193 -38.16 -19.18 -5.29
C LEU A 193 -36.78 -18.81 -4.70
N ALA A 194 -36.06 -19.77 -4.11
CA ALA A 194 -34.68 -19.58 -3.64
C ALA A 194 -33.74 -19.30 -4.82
N LEU A 195 -33.84 -20.08 -5.91
CA LEU A 195 -33.04 -19.90 -7.12
C LEU A 195 -33.36 -18.59 -7.85
N VAL A 196 -34.65 -18.23 -7.96
CA VAL A 196 -35.06 -16.93 -8.51
C VAL A 196 -34.59 -15.76 -7.64
N CYS A 197 -34.38 -15.96 -6.34
CA CYS A 197 -33.77 -14.93 -5.48
C CYS A 197 -32.33 -14.57 -5.91
N LEU A 198 -31.56 -15.53 -6.45
CA LEU A 198 -30.19 -15.31 -6.94
C LEU A 198 -30.16 -14.53 -8.28
N LEU A 199 -31.12 -14.77 -9.17
CA LEU A 199 -31.28 -13.96 -10.41
C LEU A 199 -31.93 -12.60 -10.11
N GLY A 200 -32.80 -12.55 -9.10
CA GLY A 200 -33.29 -11.33 -8.46
C GLY A 200 -34.34 -10.53 -9.22
N SER A 201 -34.16 -10.31 -10.53
CA SER A 201 -35.08 -9.59 -11.42
C SER A 201 -34.89 -10.05 -12.86
N TRP A 202 -35.92 -9.97 -13.70
CA TRP A 202 -35.83 -10.28 -15.13
C TRP A 202 -36.91 -9.55 -15.94
N ASP A 203 -36.69 -9.40 -17.25
CA ASP A 203 -37.65 -8.86 -18.20
C ASP A 203 -38.37 -10.00 -18.94
N GLU A 204 -39.69 -10.13 -18.79
CA GLU A 204 -40.46 -11.18 -19.47
C GLU A 204 -40.57 -11.00 -21.00
N SER A 205 -40.20 -9.83 -21.52
CA SER A 205 -40.14 -9.56 -22.96
C SER A 205 -38.77 -9.88 -23.59
N ASN A 206 -37.73 -10.12 -22.78
CA ASN A 206 -36.41 -10.51 -23.28
C ASN A 206 -36.26 -12.04 -23.29
N PRO A 207 -36.16 -12.70 -24.45
CA PRO A 207 -36.01 -14.16 -24.52
C PRO A 207 -34.68 -14.66 -23.93
N ASN A 208 -33.65 -13.82 -23.84
CA ASN A 208 -32.37 -14.24 -23.24
C ASN A 208 -32.50 -14.34 -21.71
N ASP A 209 -33.19 -13.38 -21.07
CA ASP A 209 -33.50 -13.38 -19.64
C ASP A 209 -34.32 -14.63 -19.26
N THR A 210 -35.43 -14.88 -19.97
CA THR A 210 -36.32 -16.01 -19.67
C THR A 210 -35.64 -17.36 -19.90
N ASN A 211 -34.79 -17.47 -20.92
CA ASN A 211 -33.97 -18.68 -21.15
C ASN A 211 -32.98 -18.96 -20.00
N LYS A 212 -32.34 -17.95 -19.40
CA LYS A 212 -31.44 -18.16 -18.24
C LYS A 212 -32.20 -18.53 -16.98
N LEU A 213 -33.37 -17.93 -16.77
CA LEU A 213 -34.30 -18.30 -15.70
C LEU A 213 -34.74 -19.76 -15.81
N SER A 214 -35.19 -20.20 -16.98
CA SER A 214 -35.51 -21.61 -17.26
C SER A 214 -34.31 -22.54 -17.09
N SER A 215 -33.12 -22.12 -17.52
CA SER A 215 -31.89 -22.92 -17.36
C SER A 215 -31.46 -23.09 -15.90
N LEU A 216 -31.75 -22.13 -15.03
CA LEU A 216 -31.47 -22.26 -13.59
C LEU A 216 -32.51 -23.16 -12.90
N LEU A 217 -33.79 -22.93 -13.19
CA LEU A 217 -34.93 -23.64 -12.58
C LEU A 217 -35.17 -25.06 -13.14
N ASN A 218 -34.57 -25.38 -14.29
CA ASN A 218 -34.76 -26.65 -15.02
C ASN A 218 -36.23 -26.95 -15.39
N ILE A 219 -37.00 -25.90 -15.73
CA ILE A 219 -38.41 -25.95 -16.18
C ILE A 219 -38.65 -24.92 -17.30
N SER A 220 -39.75 -25.04 -18.05
CA SER A 220 -40.11 -24.03 -19.06
C SER A 220 -40.45 -22.67 -18.44
N TYR A 221 -40.37 -21.60 -19.22
CA TYR A 221 -40.73 -20.28 -18.70
C TYR A 221 -42.25 -20.18 -18.49
N GLU A 222 -43.04 -20.91 -19.27
CA GLU A 222 -44.48 -21.05 -19.14
C GLU A 222 -44.87 -21.72 -17.81
N ASP A 223 -44.19 -22.81 -17.44
CA ASP A 223 -44.38 -23.48 -16.14
C ASP A 223 -44.03 -22.54 -14.98
N TRP A 224 -42.88 -21.86 -15.07
CA TRP A 224 -42.48 -20.87 -14.06
C TRP A 224 -43.46 -19.70 -13.99
N LEU A 225 -43.95 -19.18 -15.12
CA LEU A 225 -44.88 -18.06 -15.17
C LEU A 225 -46.22 -18.36 -14.51
N SER A 226 -46.69 -19.63 -14.57
CA SER A 226 -47.84 -20.07 -13.77
C SER A 226 -47.53 -19.98 -12.27
N LYS A 227 -46.47 -20.64 -11.82
CA LYS A 227 -46.01 -20.67 -10.41
C LYS A 227 -45.75 -19.26 -9.86
N ALA A 228 -45.15 -18.38 -10.66
CA ALA A 228 -44.82 -17.01 -10.30
C ALA A 228 -46.07 -16.13 -10.13
N ARG A 229 -47.14 -16.36 -10.92
CA ARG A 229 -48.45 -15.71 -10.75
C ARG A 229 -49.14 -16.18 -9.47
N ASP A 230 -49.10 -17.48 -9.18
CA ASP A 230 -49.66 -18.03 -7.92
C ASP A 230 -48.94 -17.47 -6.68
N ILE A 231 -47.62 -17.24 -6.77
CA ILE A 231 -46.85 -16.55 -5.72
C ILE A 231 -47.19 -15.05 -5.67
N LEU A 232 -47.32 -14.37 -6.80
CA LEU A 232 -47.60 -12.93 -6.90
C LEU A 232 -48.93 -12.54 -6.22
N HIS A 233 -49.92 -13.43 -6.22
CA HIS A 233 -51.23 -13.20 -5.60
C HIS A 233 -51.32 -13.54 -4.11
N GLN A 234 -50.26 -14.05 -3.48
CA GLN A 234 -50.26 -14.39 -2.05
C GLN A 234 -50.00 -13.16 -1.14
N PRO A 235 -50.54 -13.15 0.10
CA PRO A 235 -50.23 -12.12 1.08
C PRO A 235 -48.73 -12.02 1.34
N ASN A 236 -48.20 -10.80 1.38
CA ASN A 236 -46.77 -10.51 1.53
C ASN A 236 -45.90 -11.23 0.48
N SER A 237 -46.37 -11.30 -0.76
CA SER A 237 -45.64 -11.94 -1.85
C SER A 237 -44.21 -11.41 -1.98
N PRO A 238 -43.19 -12.28 -2.07
CA PRO A 238 -41.83 -11.87 -2.38
C PRO A 238 -41.68 -11.43 -3.84
N LEU A 239 -42.59 -11.78 -4.75
CA LEU A 239 -42.54 -11.36 -6.15
C LEU A 239 -43.35 -10.09 -6.40
N LYS A 240 -42.84 -9.26 -7.32
CA LYS A 240 -43.52 -8.07 -7.83
C LYS A 240 -43.36 -8.00 -9.34
N LEU A 241 -44.44 -7.73 -10.06
CA LEU A 241 -44.46 -7.46 -11.49
C LEU A 241 -44.79 -5.99 -11.76
N LYS A 242 -44.05 -5.34 -12.66
CA LYS A 242 -44.40 -4.02 -13.22
C LYS A 242 -43.85 -3.90 -14.64
N ASN A 243 -44.72 -3.58 -15.61
CA ASN A 243 -44.34 -3.34 -17.01
C ASN A 243 -43.48 -4.48 -17.63
N GLY A 244 -43.85 -5.74 -17.38
CA GLY A 244 -43.10 -6.93 -17.84
C GLY A 244 -41.86 -7.27 -17.00
N ILE A 245 -41.36 -6.33 -16.18
CA ILE A 245 -40.25 -6.59 -15.27
C ILE A 245 -40.76 -7.28 -14.01
N TRP A 246 -40.27 -8.50 -13.78
CA TRP A 246 -40.41 -9.21 -12.53
C TRP A 246 -39.27 -8.86 -11.57
N THR A 247 -39.55 -8.84 -10.27
CA THR A 247 -38.58 -8.48 -9.24
C THR A 247 -38.86 -9.22 -7.95
N VAL A 248 -37.83 -9.85 -7.39
CA VAL A 248 -37.82 -10.37 -6.03
C VAL A 248 -37.60 -9.21 -5.07
N THR A 249 -38.56 -9.02 -4.17
CA THR A 249 -38.54 -8.05 -3.09
C THR A 249 -37.97 -8.68 -1.82
N GLN A 250 -37.37 -7.86 -0.95
CA GLN A 250 -36.80 -8.32 0.33
C GLN A 250 -35.79 -9.49 0.18
N LYS A 251 -35.03 -9.53 -0.94
CA LYS A 251 -34.14 -10.63 -1.35
C LYS A 251 -33.30 -11.21 -0.21
N GLU A 252 -32.71 -10.34 0.60
CA GLU A 252 -31.85 -10.70 1.73
C GLU A 252 -32.59 -11.46 2.86
N GLU A 253 -33.81 -11.03 3.19
CA GLU A 253 -34.66 -11.70 4.19
C GLU A 253 -35.21 -13.01 3.62
N LEU A 254 -35.57 -13.02 2.32
CA LEU A 254 -36.01 -14.20 1.61
C LEU A 254 -34.91 -15.27 1.52
N LEU A 255 -33.67 -14.89 1.22
CA LEU A 255 -32.53 -15.80 1.16
C LEU A 255 -32.14 -16.32 2.55
N GLY A 256 -32.24 -15.50 3.60
CA GLY A 256 -32.13 -15.98 4.99
C GLY A 256 -33.18 -17.03 5.38
N ILE A 257 -34.35 -17.02 4.75
CA ILE A 257 -35.40 -18.05 4.95
C ILE A 257 -35.14 -19.29 4.06
N LEU A 258 -34.67 -19.09 2.82
CA LEU A 258 -34.66 -20.10 1.76
C LEU A 258 -33.29 -20.68 1.36
N GLY A 259 -32.16 -20.12 1.81
CA GLY A 259 -30.81 -20.57 1.40
C GLY A 259 -30.56 -22.06 1.61
N SER A 260 -31.09 -22.62 2.70
CA SER A 260 -31.10 -24.06 3.00
C SER A 260 -31.89 -24.95 2.01
N GLN A 261 -32.43 -24.41 0.91
CA GLN A 261 -33.02 -25.18 -0.21
C GLN A 261 -32.09 -25.27 -1.42
N ILE A 262 -30.96 -24.56 -1.44
CA ILE A 262 -30.02 -24.50 -2.56
C ILE A 262 -28.89 -25.51 -2.34
N LEU A 263 -28.47 -26.19 -3.42
CA LEU A 263 -27.42 -27.22 -3.43
C LEU A 263 -26.21 -26.80 -4.26
N ASP A 264 -25.07 -27.48 -4.08
CA ASP A 264 -23.83 -27.21 -4.82
C ASP A 264 -24.01 -27.22 -6.35
N ALA A 265 -24.85 -28.13 -6.86
CA ALA A 265 -25.16 -28.23 -8.28
C ALA A 265 -25.94 -27.01 -8.82
N ASP A 266 -26.65 -26.27 -7.97
CA ASP A 266 -27.36 -25.04 -8.35
C ASP A 266 -26.46 -23.80 -8.25
N ILE A 267 -25.51 -23.82 -7.30
CA ILE A 267 -24.45 -22.82 -7.18
C ILE A 267 -23.55 -22.82 -8.43
N GLU A 268 -23.17 -24.00 -8.95
CA GLU A 268 -22.40 -24.12 -10.21
C GLU A 268 -23.22 -23.71 -11.46
N LYS A 269 -24.54 -23.95 -11.50
CA LYS A 269 -25.42 -23.37 -12.55
C LYS A 269 -25.44 -21.85 -12.47
N PHE A 270 -25.65 -21.30 -11.26
CA PHE A 270 -25.70 -19.85 -11.05
C PHE A 270 -24.38 -19.18 -11.44
N LYS A 271 -23.24 -19.78 -11.07
CA LYS A 271 -21.89 -19.39 -11.50
C LYS A 271 -21.77 -19.32 -13.02
N THR A 272 -22.16 -20.39 -13.72
CA THR A 272 -22.14 -20.46 -15.19
C THR A 272 -22.96 -19.33 -15.82
N ILE A 273 -24.18 -19.11 -15.33
CA ILE A 273 -25.07 -18.04 -15.80
C ILE A 273 -24.51 -16.64 -15.47
N ALA A 274 -23.98 -16.45 -14.26
CA ALA A 274 -23.44 -15.17 -13.82
C ALA A 274 -22.22 -14.73 -14.63
N ILE A 275 -21.31 -15.66 -14.92
CA ILE A 275 -20.17 -15.43 -15.81
C ILE A 275 -20.69 -15.08 -17.21
N GLU A 276 -21.57 -15.89 -17.82
CA GLU A 276 -22.03 -15.66 -19.19
C GLU A 276 -22.77 -14.31 -19.35
N VAL A 277 -23.57 -13.91 -18.36
CA VAL A 277 -24.37 -12.67 -18.40
C VAL A 277 -23.53 -11.42 -18.09
N LEU A 278 -22.59 -11.49 -17.14
CA LEU A 278 -21.76 -10.33 -16.76
C LEU A 278 -20.49 -10.16 -17.60
N LYS A 279 -20.05 -11.21 -18.32
CA LYS A 279 -18.92 -11.18 -19.28
C LYS A 279 -19.35 -10.72 -20.69
N GLU A 280 -20.63 -10.44 -20.90
CA GLU A 280 -21.10 -9.71 -22.08
C GLU A 280 -20.65 -8.23 -21.98
N GLN A 281 -19.72 -7.86 -22.86
CA GLN A 281 -19.27 -6.49 -23.07
C GLN A 281 -20.38 -5.63 -23.71
N ASN A 282 -20.38 -4.33 -23.40
CA ASN A 282 -21.31 -3.34 -23.90
C ASN A 282 -21.07 -3.06 -25.40
N PRO A 283 -22.01 -3.38 -26.30
CA PRO A 283 -21.84 -3.16 -27.74
C PRO A 283 -21.68 -1.68 -28.12
N ALA A 284 -21.99 -0.73 -27.22
CA ALA A 284 -21.68 0.69 -27.41
C ALA A 284 -20.17 0.97 -27.55
N PHE A 285 -19.28 0.09 -27.04
CA PHE A 285 -17.84 0.24 -27.21
C PHE A 285 -17.33 -0.13 -28.62
N GLU A 286 -18.19 -0.71 -29.47
CA GLU A 286 -17.92 -0.83 -30.90
C GLU A 286 -18.11 0.51 -31.67
N LEU A 287 -18.63 1.55 -31.00
CA LEU A 287 -18.84 2.87 -31.58
C LEU A 287 -17.77 3.88 -31.12
N PRO A 288 -17.46 4.89 -31.97
CA PRO A 288 -16.73 6.09 -31.56
C PRO A 288 -17.34 6.74 -30.31
N GLU A 289 -16.49 7.34 -29.47
CA GLU A 289 -16.85 7.92 -28.17
C GLU A 289 -18.01 8.93 -28.26
N ASP A 290 -18.00 9.77 -29.29
CA ASP A 290 -19.02 10.78 -29.58
C ASP A 290 -20.37 10.19 -30.00
N GLN A 291 -20.43 8.91 -30.37
CA GLN A 291 -21.64 8.23 -30.85
C GLN A 291 -22.27 7.30 -29.80
N ARG A 292 -21.55 6.96 -28.73
CA ARG A 292 -21.99 5.94 -27.73
C ARG A 292 -23.28 6.34 -27.00
N TYR A 293 -23.55 7.62 -26.83
CA TYR A 293 -24.80 8.11 -26.23
C TYR A 293 -26.06 7.71 -27.05
N ALA A 294 -25.88 7.40 -28.34
CA ALA A 294 -26.93 7.00 -29.26
C ALA A 294 -26.86 5.50 -29.64
N ALA A 295 -26.14 4.66 -28.88
CA ALA A 295 -25.89 3.25 -29.20
C ALA A 295 -27.15 2.44 -29.59
N ASN A 296 -28.27 2.66 -28.90
CA ASN A 296 -29.56 2.02 -29.22
C ASN A 296 -30.05 2.31 -30.65
N ALA A 297 -29.81 3.52 -31.18
CA ALA A 297 -30.18 3.90 -32.55
C ALA A 297 -29.30 3.22 -33.62
N TYR A 298 -28.09 2.79 -33.24
CA TYR A 298 -27.20 1.97 -34.06
C TYR A 298 -27.41 0.45 -33.84
N GLY A 299 -28.45 0.05 -33.10
CA GLY A 299 -28.71 -1.36 -32.76
C GLY A 299 -27.70 -1.98 -31.79
N LYS A 300 -26.85 -1.16 -31.15
CA LYS A 300 -25.82 -1.59 -30.19
C LYS A 300 -26.40 -1.74 -28.79
N VAL A 301 -27.21 -2.77 -28.61
CA VAL A 301 -27.91 -3.12 -27.36
C VAL A 301 -27.40 -4.43 -26.77
N PHE A 302 -27.39 -4.54 -25.44
CA PHE A 302 -27.10 -5.80 -24.74
C PHE A 302 -28.14 -6.89 -25.07
N LYS A 303 -27.71 -8.16 -25.08
CA LYS A 303 -28.62 -9.32 -25.20
C LYS A 303 -29.38 -9.56 -23.91
N TYR A 304 -28.71 -9.43 -22.77
CA TYR A 304 -29.32 -9.58 -21.44
C TYR A 304 -29.82 -8.24 -20.92
N SER A 305 -30.97 -8.22 -20.24
CA SER A 305 -31.52 -6.97 -19.73
C SER A 305 -30.65 -6.35 -18.64
N GLY A 306 -30.75 -5.03 -18.47
CA GLY A 306 -30.10 -4.35 -17.35
C GLY A 306 -30.60 -4.84 -15.97
N VAL A 307 -31.84 -5.36 -15.89
CA VAL A 307 -32.42 -5.82 -14.62
C VAL A 307 -31.95 -7.21 -14.22
N ILE A 308 -31.73 -8.14 -15.16
CA ILE A 308 -31.12 -9.44 -14.82
C ILE A 308 -29.62 -9.31 -14.56
N ARG A 309 -28.91 -8.44 -15.30
CA ARG A 309 -27.49 -8.13 -15.03
C ARG A 309 -27.30 -7.55 -13.61
N GLN A 310 -28.12 -6.56 -13.22
CA GLN A 310 -28.12 -6.06 -11.85
C GLN A 310 -28.54 -7.13 -10.85
N GLY A 311 -29.61 -7.88 -11.14
CA GLY A 311 -30.16 -8.88 -10.23
C GLY A 311 -29.18 -10.01 -9.88
N ILE A 312 -28.40 -10.47 -10.86
CA ILE A 312 -27.30 -11.42 -10.69
C ILE A 312 -26.17 -10.82 -9.84
N ALA A 313 -25.78 -9.57 -10.08
CA ALA A 313 -24.74 -8.91 -9.29
C ALA A 313 -25.15 -8.78 -7.80
N GLU A 314 -26.42 -8.44 -7.54
CA GLU A 314 -26.99 -8.46 -6.19
C GLU A 314 -27.03 -9.89 -5.61
N GLY A 315 -27.31 -10.91 -6.44
CA GLY A 315 -27.21 -12.31 -6.06
C GLY A 315 -25.80 -12.73 -5.63
N LEU A 316 -24.77 -12.28 -6.35
CA LEU A 316 -23.36 -12.52 -5.99
C LEU A 316 -23.01 -11.88 -4.64
N ALA A 317 -23.42 -10.62 -4.42
CA ALA A 317 -23.24 -9.94 -3.15
C ALA A 317 -23.98 -10.64 -2.00
N LEU A 318 -25.17 -11.19 -2.26
CA LEU A 318 -25.93 -11.95 -1.28
C LEU A 318 -25.25 -13.28 -0.92
N ILE A 319 -24.81 -14.08 -1.89
CA ILE A 319 -24.16 -15.37 -1.57
C ILE A 319 -22.82 -15.19 -0.83
N GLY A 320 -22.05 -14.15 -1.17
CA GLY A 320 -20.78 -13.83 -0.49
C GLY A 320 -20.95 -13.37 0.95
N ASN A 321 -22.11 -12.82 1.32
CA ASN A 321 -22.39 -12.30 2.66
C ASN A 321 -23.40 -13.13 3.47
N GLN A 322 -24.00 -14.16 2.87
CA GLN A 322 -24.95 -15.08 3.53
C GLN A 322 -24.59 -16.56 3.35
N SER A 323 -23.33 -16.89 3.05
CA SER A 323 -22.82 -18.26 2.89
C SER A 323 -23.33 -19.25 3.95
N LYS A 324 -23.35 -18.84 5.23
CA LYS A 324 -23.80 -19.67 6.37
C LYS A 324 -25.31 -20.01 6.35
N GLN A 325 -26.10 -19.45 5.44
CA GLN A 325 -27.51 -19.82 5.21
C GLN A 325 -27.67 -21.03 4.26
N PHE A 326 -26.62 -21.39 3.51
CA PHE A 326 -26.63 -22.44 2.50
C PHE A 326 -26.30 -23.82 3.12
N THR A 327 -27.03 -24.20 4.18
CA THR A 327 -26.72 -25.36 5.05
C THR A 327 -26.85 -26.76 4.41
N LYS A 328 -26.92 -26.84 3.07
CA LYS A 328 -26.88 -28.08 2.26
C LYS A 328 -25.83 -28.03 1.14
N CYS A 329 -25.09 -26.93 1.01
CA CYS A 329 -23.93 -26.81 0.16
C CYS A 329 -22.68 -27.27 0.93
N SER A 330 -21.66 -27.74 0.22
CA SER A 330 -20.37 -28.12 0.81
C SER A 330 -19.69 -26.93 1.49
N LEU A 331 -19.02 -27.19 2.63
CA LEU A 331 -18.40 -26.14 3.46
C LEU A 331 -17.43 -25.27 2.61
N GLY A 332 -17.65 -23.95 2.64
CA GLY A 332 -16.86 -22.97 1.88
C GLY A 332 -17.11 -22.92 0.35
N ASN A 333 -17.95 -23.80 -0.22
CA ASN A 333 -18.17 -23.83 -1.68
C ASN A 333 -18.84 -22.55 -2.21
N VAL A 334 -19.82 -22.01 -1.47
CA VAL A 334 -20.57 -20.80 -1.86
C VAL A 334 -19.66 -19.56 -1.89
N GLU A 335 -18.79 -19.42 -0.90
CA GLU A 335 -17.81 -18.33 -0.79
C GLU A 335 -16.73 -18.46 -1.88
N THR A 336 -16.23 -19.68 -2.08
CA THR A 336 -15.29 -20.02 -3.16
C THR A 336 -15.90 -19.74 -4.54
N THR A 337 -17.19 -19.99 -4.72
CA THR A 337 -17.92 -19.68 -5.96
C THR A 337 -18.01 -18.17 -6.21
N ALA A 338 -18.40 -17.37 -5.21
CA ALA A 338 -18.42 -15.91 -5.33
C ALA A 338 -17.02 -15.35 -5.72
N LEU A 339 -15.98 -15.85 -5.05
CA LEU A 339 -14.58 -15.53 -5.33
C LEU A 339 -14.17 -15.89 -6.77
N LEU A 340 -14.49 -17.10 -7.23
CA LEU A 340 -14.14 -17.56 -8.58
C LEU A 340 -14.86 -16.76 -9.67
N ILE A 341 -16.10 -16.32 -9.45
CA ILE A 341 -16.85 -15.48 -10.40
C ILE A 341 -16.22 -14.08 -10.49
N VAL A 342 -15.89 -13.46 -9.34
CA VAL A 342 -15.20 -12.16 -9.30
C VAL A 342 -13.82 -12.25 -9.98
N ARG A 343 -13.08 -13.35 -9.77
CA ARG A 343 -11.83 -13.63 -10.49
C ARG A 343 -12.05 -13.73 -11.99
N GLU A 344 -12.98 -14.56 -12.46
CA GLU A 344 -13.17 -14.81 -13.90
C GLU A 344 -13.74 -13.60 -14.68
N LEU A 345 -14.41 -12.66 -14.00
CA LEU A 345 -14.91 -11.42 -14.59
C LEU A 345 -13.85 -10.31 -14.71
N LEU A 346 -12.76 -10.36 -13.93
CA LEU A 346 -11.78 -9.28 -13.78
C LEU A 346 -10.34 -9.66 -14.15
N SER A 347 -9.96 -10.94 -14.02
CA SER A 347 -8.60 -11.42 -14.30
C SER A 347 -8.27 -11.26 -15.79
N GLU A 348 -7.21 -10.51 -16.07
CA GLU A 348 -6.77 -10.12 -17.43
C GLU A 348 -7.88 -9.45 -18.27
N ALA A 349 -8.91 -8.91 -17.62
CA ALA A 349 -10.06 -8.34 -18.30
C ALA A 349 -9.71 -7.00 -18.97
N PRO A 350 -10.03 -6.81 -20.26
CA PRO A 350 -9.73 -5.57 -20.98
C PRO A 350 -10.65 -4.43 -20.51
N TRP A 351 -10.30 -3.18 -20.84
CA TRP A 351 -10.98 -2.00 -20.32
C TRP A 351 -12.49 -1.99 -20.63
N GLN A 352 -12.89 -2.54 -21.78
CA GLN A 352 -14.29 -2.71 -22.17
C GLN A 352 -15.06 -3.55 -21.15
N GLN A 353 -14.46 -4.61 -20.60
CA GLN A 353 -15.13 -5.48 -19.63
C GLN A 353 -15.38 -4.74 -18.31
N TRP A 354 -14.35 -4.12 -17.72
CA TRP A 354 -14.48 -3.27 -16.53
C TRP A 354 -15.53 -2.17 -16.72
N ALA A 355 -15.51 -1.47 -17.86
CA ALA A 355 -16.47 -0.42 -18.17
C ALA A 355 -17.90 -0.95 -18.43
N SER A 356 -18.05 -2.21 -18.88
CA SER A 356 -19.35 -2.87 -19.10
C SER A 356 -20.03 -3.34 -17.80
N ILE A 357 -19.25 -3.54 -16.75
CA ILE A 357 -19.73 -3.93 -15.42
C ILE A 357 -19.59 -2.82 -14.38
N ASN A 358 -19.21 -1.60 -14.77
CA ASN A 358 -18.97 -0.45 -13.88
C ASN A 358 -20.03 -0.33 -12.77
N ASN A 359 -21.31 -0.33 -13.12
CA ASN A 359 -22.42 -0.15 -12.17
C ASN A 359 -22.57 -1.31 -11.18
N PHE A 360 -22.00 -2.48 -11.48
CA PHE A 360 -22.07 -3.71 -10.68
C PHE A 360 -20.78 -3.94 -9.86
N LEU A 361 -19.71 -3.18 -10.11
CA LEU A 361 -18.45 -3.29 -9.35
C LEU A 361 -18.65 -3.16 -7.82
N PRO A 362 -19.55 -2.31 -7.28
CA PRO A 362 -19.81 -2.28 -5.84
C PRO A 362 -20.43 -3.58 -5.30
N ASP A 363 -21.41 -4.17 -6.00
CA ASP A 363 -22.02 -5.45 -5.59
C ASP A 363 -20.97 -6.58 -5.69
N LEU A 364 -20.11 -6.60 -6.72
CA LEU A 364 -19.01 -7.57 -6.87
C LEU A 364 -17.92 -7.41 -5.79
N ALA A 365 -17.62 -6.18 -5.39
CA ALA A 365 -16.66 -5.90 -4.32
C ALA A 365 -17.19 -6.37 -2.96
N GLU A 366 -18.47 -6.17 -2.67
CA GLU A 366 -19.09 -6.73 -1.46
C GLU A 366 -19.24 -8.26 -1.52
N ALA A 367 -19.26 -8.87 -2.70
CA ALA A 367 -19.33 -10.33 -2.87
C ALA A 367 -18.02 -11.07 -2.51
N ALA A 368 -16.85 -10.53 -2.91
CA ALA A 368 -15.55 -11.13 -2.61
C ALA A 368 -14.43 -10.07 -2.43
N PRO A 369 -14.41 -9.28 -1.34
CA PRO A 369 -13.55 -8.11 -1.18
C PRO A 369 -12.05 -8.37 -1.42
N THR A 370 -11.49 -9.42 -0.80
CA THR A 370 -10.05 -9.72 -0.84
C THR A 370 -9.57 -10.06 -2.26
N GLU A 371 -10.42 -10.74 -3.04
CA GLU A 371 -10.15 -11.12 -4.44
C GLU A 371 -10.42 -9.95 -5.39
N PHE A 372 -11.49 -9.18 -5.19
CA PHE A 372 -11.77 -7.96 -5.95
C PHE A 372 -10.58 -6.99 -5.90
N LEU A 373 -10.06 -6.73 -4.70
CA LEU A 373 -8.86 -5.91 -4.50
C LEU A 373 -7.60 -6.54 -5.12
N ARG A 374 -7.48 -7.89 -5.16
CA ARG A 374 -6.37 -8.59 -5.82
C ARG A 374 -6.39 -8.41 -7.33
N GLN A 375 -7.57 -8.50 -7.95
CA GLN A 375 -7.69 -8.26 -9.39
C GLN A 375 -7.40 -6.80 -9.76
N ILE A 376 -7.63 -5.83 -8.86
CA ILE A 376 -7.18 -4.44 -9.05
C ILE A 376 -5.66 -4.30 -8.89
N ASP A 377 -5.05 -4.87 -7.84
CA ASP A 377 -3.59 -4.86 -7.65
C ASP A 377 -2.87 -5.47 -8.88
N ASN A 378 -3.40 -6.57 -9.43
CA ASN A 378 -2.88 -7.25 -10.62
C ASN A 378 -3.08 -6.40 -11.89
N ALA A 379 -4.25 -5.79 -12.07
CA ALA A 379 -4.50 -4.87 -13.18
C ALA A 379 -3.64 -3.59 -13.11
N LEU A 380 -3.25 -3.15 -11.91
CA LEU A 380 -2.29 -2.05 -11.68
C LEU A 380 -0.82 -2.44 -11.97
N LEU A 381 -0.50 -3.73 -12.11
CA LEU A 381 0.83 -4.23 -12.54
C LEU A 381 0.94 -4.35 -14.07
N GLN A 382 -0.18 -4.44 -14.80
CA GLN A 382 -0.17 -4.63 -16.25
C GLN A 382 0.42 -3.44 -17.00
N THR A 383 1.08 -3.71 -18.13
CA THR A 383 1.65 -2.72 -19.03
C THR A 383 1.22 -3.03 -20.47
N PRO A 384 0.34 -2.22 -21.11
CA PRO A 384 -0.34 -1.05 -20.54
C PRO A 384 -1.30 -1.42 -19.41
N CYS A 385 -1.51 -0.49 -18.47
CA CYS A 385 -2.48 -0.67 -17.38
C CYS A 385 -3.90 -0.44 -17.90
N VAL A 386 -4.85 -1.28 -17.48
CA VAL A 386 -6.24 -1.19 -17.93
C VAL A 386 -6.89 0.13 -17.52
N PHE A 387 -6.58 0.65 -16.33
CA PHE A 387 -7.19 1.87 -15.80
C PHE A 387 -6.76 3.13 -16.56
N ASP A 388 -5.55 3.16 -17.13
CA ASP A 388 -5.09 4.25 -18.01
C ASP A 388 -5.99 4.35 -19.25
N SER A 389 -6.40 3.20 -19.78
CA SER A 389 -7.35 3.12 -20.90
C SER A 389 -8.76 3.56 -20.48
N ILE A 390 -9.23 3.20 -19.27
CA ILE A 390 -10.55 3.62 -18.78
C ILE A 390 -10.59 5.15 -18.54
N PHE A 391 -9.54 5.75 -17.97
CA PHE A 391 -9.41 7.20 -17.84
C PHE A 391 -9.43 7.90 -19.21
N ALA A 392 -8.76 7.33 -20.22
CA ALA A 392 -8.76 7.85 -21.58
C ALA A 392 -10.13 7.75 -22.29
N GLN A 393 -11.15 7.13 -21.68
CA GLN A 393 -12.54 7.09 -22.18
C GLN A 393 -13.49 8.03 -21.42
N GLU A 394 -12.96 8.99 -20.63
CA GLU A 394 -13.77 10.02 -19.97
C GLU A 394 -14.34 11.04 -20.99
N GLY A 395 -15.65 10.96 -21.24
CA GLY A 395 -16.35 11.87 -22.12
C GLY A 395 -16.61 13.25 -21.49
N ASN A 396 -16.54 14.30 -22.30
CA ASN A 396 -16.80 15.69 -21.88
C ASN A 396 -18.24 16.15 -22.19
N GLY A 397 -18.83 16.94 -21.28
CA GLY A 397 -20.12 17.61 -21.49
C GLY A 397 -21.35 16.76 -21.12
N LEU A 398 -22.54 17.22 -21.53
CA LEU A 398 -23.84 16.64 -21.15
C LEU A 398 -24.06 15.20 -21.67
N THR A 399 -23.34 14.79 -22.72
CA THR A 399 -23.35 13.42 -23.28
C THR A 399 -22.12 12.61 -22.86
N GLY A 400 -21.23 13.20 -22.03
CA GLY A 400 -20.02 12.54 -21.56
C GLY A 400 -20.31 11.41 -20.58
N SER A 401 -19.55 10.32 -20.67
CA SER A 401 -19.62 9.16 -19.77
C SER A 401 -18.35 9.04 -18.93
N ASN A 402 -18.47 8.46 -17.74
CA ASN A 402 -17.36 8.13 -16.86
C ASN A 402 -17.48 6.67 -16.42
N TYR A 403 -16.47 5.85 -16.71
CA TYR A 403 -16.47 4.41 -16.48
C TYR A 403 -15.59 3.98 -15.27
N MET A 404 -15.14 4.93 -14.44
CA MET A 404 -14.43 4.69 -13.18
C MET A 404 -15.34 4.81 -11.95
N THR A 405 -16.49 5.47 -12.09
CA THR A 405 -17.38 5.83 -10.96
C THR A 405 -17.75 4.63 -10.07
N GLY A 406 -18.04 3.47 -10.66
CA GLY A 406 -18.40 2.27 -9.91
C GLY A 406 -17.21 1.57 -9.26
N LEU A 407 -16.01 1.67 -9.83
CA LEU A 407 -14.78 1.22 -9.19
C LEU A 407 -14.46 2.07 -7.95
N LEU A 408 -14.66 3.39 -8.04
CA LEU A 408 -14.50 4.30 -6.92
C LEU A 408 -15.52 4.02 -5.82
N TRP A 409 -16.81 3.81 -6.16
CA TRP A 409 -17.84 3.41 -5.18
C TRP A 409 -17.60 2.03 -4.56
N ALA A 410 -17.03 1.07 -5.32
CA ALA A 410 -16.62 -0.22 -4.80
C ALA A 410 -15.50 -0.08 -3.74
N LEU A 411 -14.45 0.68 -4.07
CA LEU A 411 -13.35 0.98 -3.16
C LEU A 411 -13.83 1.76 -1.93
N GLU A 412 -14.61 2.83 -2.10
CA GLU A 412 -15.26 3.59 -1.02
C GLU A 412 -16.16 2.72 -0.14
N GLY A 413 -16.89 1.75 -0.72
CA GLY A 413 -17.69 0.80 0.04
C GLY A 413 -16.85 -0.11 0.94
N LEU A 414 -15.75 -0.65 0.42
CA LEU A 414 -14.82 -1.49 1.20
C LEU A 414 -13.99 -0.69 2.21
N ALA A 415 -13.74 0.60 1.98
CA ALA A 415 -13.03 1.48 2.92
C ALA A 415 -13.71 1.58 4.29
N TRP A 416 -15.00 1.25 4.39
CA TRP A 416 -15.72 1.26 5.66
C TRP A 416 -15.26 0.19 6.65
N GLU A 417 -14.66 -0.90 6.19
CA GLU A 417 -14.08 -1.94 7.03
C GLU A 417 -12.60 -1.67 7.34
N GLU A 418 -12.23 -1.72 8.62
CA GLU A 418 -10.86 -1.46 9.05
C GLU A 418 -9.84 -2.40 8.38
N GLN A 419 -10.21 -3.67 8.18
CA GLN A 419 -9.37 -4.69 7.55
C GLN A 419 -8.97 -4.41 6.09
N TYR A 420 -9.71 -3.55 5.38
CA TYR A 420 -9.46 -3.21 3.97
C TYR A 420 -8.97 -1.77 3.77
N LEU A 421 -9.18 -0.88 4.75
CA LEU A 421 -8.90 0.56 4.63
C LEU A 421 -7.50 0.87 4.03
N VAL A 422 -6.44 0.31 4.60
CA VAL A 422 -5.05 0.61 4.18
C VAL A 422 -4.82 0.22 2.72
N ARG A 423 -5.24 -0.99 2.33
CA ARG A 423 -5.13 -1.51 0.95
C ARG A 423 -5.95 -0.68 -0.04
N VAL A 424 -7.19 -0.37 0.30
CA VAL A 424 -8.07 0.48 -0.50
C VAL A 424 -7.47 1.88 -0.70
N CYS A 425 -6.97 2.49 0.37
CA CYS A 425 -6.32 3.80 0.34
C CYS A 425 -5.07 3.80 -0.56
N CYS A 426 -4.26 2.75 -0.53
CA CYS A 426 -3.10 2.61 -1.42
C CYS A 426 -3.50 2.39 -2.89
N ILE A 427 -4.49 1.52 -3.16
CA ILE A 427 -5.04 1.31 -4.52
C ILE A 427 -5.61 2.62 -5.10
N LEU A 428 -6.38 3.38 -4.31
CA LEU A 428 -6.87 4.68 -4.72
C LEU A 428 -5.74 5.68 -4.96
N ALA A 429 -4.62 5.58 -4.23
CA ALA A 429 -3.46 6.45 -4.42
C ALA A 429 -2.64 6.08 -5.67
N GLU A 430 -2.49 4.79 -5.97
CA GLU A 430 -1.93 4.33 -7.25
C GLU A 430 -2.81 4.77 -8.43
N LEU A 431 -4.14 4.69 -8.31
CA LEU A 431 -5.06 5.26 -9.31
C LEU A 431 -4.96 6.78 -9.42
N ALA A 432 -4.80 7.50 -8.29
CA ALA A 432 -4.61 8.96 -8.26
C ALA A 432 -3.29 9.43 -8.90
N ALA A 433 -2.26 8.57 -8.91
CA ALA A 433 -0.99 8.85 -9.57
C ALA A 433 -1.07 8.71 -11.10
N ARG A 434 -2.08 7.98 -11.61
CA ARG A 434 -2.29 7.69 -13.05
C ARG A 434 -3.42 8.54 -13.67
N ASP A 435 -4.29 9.11 -12.84
CA ASP A 435 -5.38 9.98 -13.27
C ASP A 435 -4.86 11.24 -14.03
N PRO A 436 -5.19 11.41 -15.33
CA PRO A 436 -4.72 12.54 -16.15
C PRO A 436 -5.39 13.89 -15.83
N GLY A 437 -6.36 13.94 -14.91
CA GLY A 437 -7.22 15.11 -14.70
C GLY A 437 -8.51 15.05 -15.53
N GLY A 438 -9.43 15.98 -15.28
CA GLY A 438 -10.77 15.98 -15.88
C GLY A 438 -11.77 16.83 -15.12
N ARG A 439 -13.08 16.60 -15.34
CA ARG A 439 -14.16 17.50 -14.83
C ARG A 439 -15.12 16.88 -13.81
N TRP A 440 -15.10 15.57 -13.63
CA TRP A 440 -15.95 14.89 -12.64
C TRP A 440 -15.44 15.11 -11.21
N SER A 441 -16.33 15.18 -10.24
CA SER A 441 -15.97 15.37 -8.82
C SER A 441 -15.48 14.09 -8.15
N ASN A 442 -16.14 12.95 -8.43
CA ASN A 442 -15.74 11.63 -7.93
C ASN A 442 -14.51 11.14 -8.70
N ARG A 443 -13.35 11.14 -8.05
CA ARG A 443 -12.02 10.82 -8.60
C ARG A 443 -11.13 10.27 -7.48
N PRO A 444 -10.13 9.40 -7.76
CA PRO A 444 -9.44 8.63 -6.71
C PRO A 444 -8.85 9.52 -5.59
N ALA A 445 -8.19 10.62 -5.96
CA ALA A 445 -7.61 11.59 -5.01
C ALA A 445 -8.64 12.34 -4.14
N ASN A 446 -9.92 12.35 -4.53
CA ASN A 446 -11.02 12.92 -3.74
C ASN A 446 -11.69 11.84 -2.88
N SER A 447 -11.78 10.61 -3.36
CA SER A 447 -12.24 9.46 -2.56
C SER A 447 -11.36 9.25 -1.33
N ILE A 448 -10.02 9.24 -1.48
CA ILE A 448 -9.06 9.10 -0.35
C ILE A 448 -9.30 10.19 0.70
N VAL A 449 -9.39 11.45 0.25
CA VAL A 449 -9.63 12.61 1.13
C VAL A 449 -10.93 12.42 1.89
N THR A 450 -12.01 12.08 1.17
CA THR A 450 -13.36 11.89 1.73
C THR A 450 -13.40 10.76 2.77
N ILE A 451 -12.69 9.66 2.54
CA ILE A 451 -12.54 8.55 3.49
C ILE A 451 -11.81 9.00 4.77
N LEU A 452 -10.78 9.82 4.64
CA LEU A 452 -9.83 10.16 5.71
C LEU A 452 -10.02 11.55 6.33
N LEU A 453 -11.10 12.28 6.03
CA LEU A 453 -11.38 13.61 6.61
C LEU A 453 -11.39 13.54 8.16
N PRO A 454 -10.54 14.28 8.89
CA PRO A 454 -10.45 14.17 10.35
C PRO A 454 -11.75 14.51 11.11
N TRP A 455 -12.64 15.28 10.48
CA TRP A 455 -13.93 15.73 11.03
C TRP A 455 -15.16 14.95 10.53
N LEU A 456 -15.01 14.13 9.47
CA LEU A 456 -16.07 13.28 8.91
C LEU A 456 -15.42 12.07 8.19
N PRO A 457 -14.75 11.15 8.90
CA PRO A 457 -14.19 9.97 8.29
C PRO A 457 -15.33 9.11 7.71
N GLN A 458 -15.12 8.53 6.53
CA GLN A 458 -16.06 7.57 5.93
C GLN A 458 -15.52 6.15 6.10
N THR A 459 -15.21 5.82 7.35
CA THR A 459 -14.74 4.50 7.74
C THR A 459 -15.03 4.21 9.21
N LEU A 460 -15.27 2.94 9.55
CA LEU A 460 -15.37 2.48 10.94
C LEU A 460 -14.00 2.32 11.60
N ALA A 461 -12.91 2.37 10.82
CA ALA A 461 -11.55 2.22 11.29
C ALA A 461 -11.19 3.23 12.39
N ASN A 462 -10.49 2.75 13.42
CA ASN A 462 -10.03 3.58 14.53
C ASN A 462 -8.98 4.64 14.10
N ILE A 463 -8.69 5.58 15.00
CA ILE A 463 -7.77 6.71 14.73
C ILE A 463 -6.37 6.21 14.32
N GLU A 464 -5.82 5.18 14.97
CA GLU A 464 -4.48 4.67 14.65
C GLU A 464 -4.45 4.01 13.28
N LYS A 465 -5.46 3.22 12.90
CA LYS A 465 -5.50 2.64 11.54
C LYS A 465 -5.68 3.73 10.46
N ARG A 466 -6.38 4.84 10.75
CA ARG A 466 -6.42 6.00 9.84
C ARG A 466 -5.06 6.73 9.75
N LYS A 467 -4.30 6.82 10.85
CA LYS A 467 -2.91 7.34 10.84
C LYS A 467 -2.00 6.44 9.97
N VAL A 468 -2.07 5.13 10.15
CA VAL A 468 -1.35 4.11 9.36
C VAL A 468 -1.70 4.21 7.87
N ALA A 469 -2.97 4.36 7.51
CA ALA A 469 -3.39 4.50 6.11
C ALA A 469 -2.74 5.74 5.45
N VAL A 470 -2.69 6.88 6.13
CA VAL A 470 -2.01 8.09 5.63
C VAL A 470 -0.50 7.88 5.51
N GLN A 471 0.15 7.28 6.51
CA GLN A 471 1.59 6.96 6.45
C GLN A 471 1.93 6.05 5.28
N THR A 472 1.12 5.01 5.05
CA THR A 472 1.35 4.03 3.97
C THR A 472 1.20 4.68 2.59
N ILE A 473 0.20 5.56 2.40
CA ILE A 473 0.06 6.35 1.15
C ILE A 473 1.28 7.26 0.94
N VAL A 474 1.80 7.87 2.01
CA VAL A 474 2.98 8.75 1.95
C VAL A 474 4.25 7.98 1.58
N SER A 475 4.45 6.76 2.10
CA SER A 475 5.62 5.94 1.74
C SER A 475 5.51 5.29 0.36
N GLU A 476 4.35 4.76 -0.01
CA GLU A 476 4.14 4.05 -1.29
C GLU A 476 3.94 4.99 -2.48
N THR A 477 3.34 6.17 -2.25
CA THR A 477 3.00 7.12 -3.32
C THR A 477 3.30 8.58 -2.91
N PRO A 478 4.57 8.98 -2.69
CA PRO A 478 4.92 10.25 -2.04
C PRO A 478 4.26 11.50 -2.65
N ASN A 479 4.18 11.58 -4.00
CA ASN A 479 3.55 12.71 -4.70
C ASN A 479 2.03 12.82 -4.50
N VAL A 480 1.37 11.72 -4.14
CA VAL A 480 -0.07 11.67 -3.82
C VAL A 480 -0.28 11.87 -2.32
N GLY A 481 0.53 11.22 -1.48
CA GLY A 481 0.55 11.41 -0.02
C GLY A 481 0.80 12.86 0.38
N TRP A 482 1.71 13.54 -0.29
CA TRP A 482 1.95 14.98 -0.11
C TRP A 482 0.70 15.83 -0.36
N LYS A 483 0.04 15.62 -1.51
CA LYS A 483 -1.20 16.32 -1.89
C LYS A 483 -2.38 15.97 -0.98
N LEU A 484 -2.41 14.74 -0.44
CA LEU A 484 -3.37 14.32 0.58
C LEU A 484 -3.14 15.07 1.89
N LEU A 485 -1.91 15.07 2.42
CA LEU A 485 -1.57 15.78 3.66
C LEU A 485 -1.94 17.27 3.57
N LEU A 486 -1.63 17.93 2.46
CA LEU A 486 -2.04 19.33 2.21
C LEU A 486 -3.56 19.52 2.30
N LYS A 487 -4.37 18.59 1.78
CA LYS A 487 -5.84 18.64 1.87
C LYS A 487 -6.40 18.28 3.25
N LEU A 488 -5.68 17.48 4.06
CA LEU A 488 -6.10 17.09 5.41
C LEU A 488 -5.72 18.13 6.49
N LEU A 489 -4.95 19.16 6.16
CA LEU A 489 -4.61 20.25 7.09
C LEU A 489 -5.85 21.07 7.52
N PRO A 490 -5.86 21.61 8.75
CA PRO A 490 -6.94 22.46 9.28
C PRO A 490 -7.49 23.51 8.30
N GLY A 491 -8.80 23.44 8.06
CA GLY A 491 -9.53 24.41 7.25
C GLY A 491 -9.36 24.30 5.73
N GLN A 492 -8.55 23.36 5.21
CA GLN A 492 -8.38 23.16 3.76
C GLN A 492 -9.59 22.47 3.10
N HIS A 493 -10.27 21.58 3.83
CA HIS A 493 -11.52 20.94 3.39
C HIS A 493 -12.60 21.10 4.46
N GLN A 494 -13.66 21.85 4.15
CA GLN A 494 -14.71 22.24 5.12
C GLN A 494 -16.12 21.74 4.76
N THR A 495 -16.28 21.15 3.58
CA THR A 495 -17.52 20.54 3.09
C THR A 495 -17.23 19.13 2.56
N SER A 496 -18.24 18.27 2.54
CA SER A 496 -18.18 16.92 1.98
C SER A 496 -19.59 16.41 1.70
N THR A 497 -19.73 15.53 0.70
CA THR A 497 -20.98 14.80 0.41
C THR A 497 -21.04 13.43 1.08
N GLY A 498 -19.96 13.01 1.75
CA GLY A 498 -19.72 11.61 2.10
C GLY A 498 -19.28 10.77 0.90
N SER A 499 -18.96 9.50 1.16
CA SER A 499 -18.59 8.50 0.13
C SER A 499 -19.73 7.50 -0.10
N HIS A 500 -19.55 6.58 -1.04
CA HIS A 500 -20.38 5.38 -1.11
C HIS A 500 -20.32 4.59 0.21
N LYS A 501 -21.40 3.86 0.53
CA LYS A 501 -21.56 3.00 1.71
C LYS A 501 -21.85 1.55 1.26
N PRO A 502 -21.34 0.51 1.95
CA PRO A 502 -21.72 -0.87 1.69
C PRO A 502 -23.22 -1.09 1.90
N LYS A 503 -23.82 -1.88 1.00
CA LYS A 503 -25.26 -2.13 0.85
C LYS A 503 -25.65 -3.49 1.40
N TRP A 504 -24.77 -4.48 1.32
CA TRP A 504 -25.01 -5.89 1.66
C TRP A 504 -24.26 -6.33 2.91
N ARG A 505 -23.05 -5.80 3.14
CA ARG A 505 -22.20 -6.16 4.28
C ARG A 505 -22.68 -5.61 5.64
N LYS A 506 -23.58 -4.62 5.62
CA LYS A 506 -24.33 -4.10 6.79
C LYS A 506 -23.53 -3.75 8.06
N ILE A 507 -22.23 -3.51 7.92
CA ILE A 507 -21.35 -3.12 9.03
C ILE A 507 -21.70 -1.75 9.65
N ILE A 508 -22.41 -0.87 8.95
CA ILE A 508 -22.78 0.45 9.44
C ILE A 508 -24.08 0.37 10.25
N ILE A 509 -24.01 0.75 11.53
CA ILE A 509 -25.17 0.83 12.42
C ILE A 509 -25.77 2.24 12.34
N ASP A 510 -26.81 2.42 11.53
CA ASP A 510 -27.45 3.73 11.23
C ASP A 510 -28.03 4.47 12.46
N THR A 511 -28.08 3.86 13.65
CA THR A 511 -28.57 4.51 14.89
C THR A 511 -27.52 5.30 15.66
N VAL A 512 -26.25 5.31 15.21
CA VAL A 512 -25.16 6.01 15.91
C VAL A 512 -24.67 7.21 15.08
N GLU A 513 -25.12 8.41 15.43
CA GLU A 513 -24.47 9.66 14.98
C GLU A 513 -23.09 9.77 15.65
N THR A 514 -22.05 9.24 15.01
CA THR A 514 -20.65 9.30 15.48
C THR A 514 -20.04 10.70 15.32
N ALA A 515 -20.58 11.68 16.07
CA ALA A 515 -20.02 13.02 16.15
C ALA A 515 -18.58 12.97 16.67
N ILE A 516 -17.60 13.20 15.78
CA ILE A 516 -16.18 13.20 16.11
C ILE A 516 -15.90 14.24 17.20
N SER A 517 -15.25 13.83 18.29
CA SER A 517 -14.98 14.78 19.37
C SER A 517 -13.91 15.79 18.95
N ARG A 518 -13.94 16.99 19.55
CA ARG A 518 -12.92 18.01 19.31
C ARG A 518 -11.50 17.50 19.62
N LYS A 519 -11.33 16.58 20.57
CA LYS A 519 -10.04 15.94 20.85
C LYS A 519 -9.56 15.15 19.62
N ASP A 520 -10.41 14.26 19.13
CA ASP A 520 -10.05 13.28 18.09
C ASP A 520 -9.79 13.95 16.74
N TYR A 521 -10.52 15.04 16.44
CA TYR A 521 -10.21 15.92 15.32
C TYR A 521 -8.80 16.53 15.45
N TRP A 522 -8.49 17.18 16.58
CA TRP A 522 -7.19 17.85 16.76
C TRP A 522 -6.02 16.87 16.89
N GLU A 523 -6.24 15.66 17.37
CA GLU A 523 -5.23 14.61 17.44
C GLU A 523 -4.79 14.18 16.02
N GLN A 524 -5.75 13.87 15.14
CA GLN A 524 -5.48 13.54 13.73
C GLN A 524 -4.89 14.74 12.99
N ALA A 525 -5.46 15.94 13.16
CA ALA A 525 -4.98 17.14 12.48
C ALA A 525 -3.56 17.55 12.90
N SER A 526 -3.18 17.30 14.16
CA SER A 526 -1.80 17.49 14.63
C SER A 526 -0.87 16.45 14.02
N PHE A 527 -1.25 15.17 14.06
CA PHE A 527 -0.48 14.09 13.43
C PHE A 527 -0.24 14.31 11.93
N HIS A 528 -1.24 14.74 11.15
CA HIS A 528 -1.06 15.07 9.73
C HIS A 528 -0.13 16.27 9.53
N ALA A 529 -0.16 17.25 10.44
CA ALA A 529 0.72 18.41 10.39
C ALA A 529 2.17 18.10 10.83
N ASP A 530 2.37 17.22 11.80
CA ASP A 530 3.70 16.74 12.19
C ASP A 530 4.31 15.88 11.07
N LEU A 531 3.49 15.04 10.42
CA LEU A 531 3.90 14.22 9.28
C LEU A 531 4.24 15.08 8.05
N ILE A 532 3.42 16.09 7.67
CA ILE A 532 3.75 16.95 6.52
C ILE A 532 5.03 17.78 6.78
N VAL A 533 5.26 18.19 8.03
CA VAL A 533 6.51 18.86 8.42
C VAL A 533 7.71 17.91 8.32
N LYS A 534 7.56 16.64 8.73
CA LYS A 534 8.61 15.61 8.57
C LYS A 534 8.94 15.34 7.11
N GLU A 535 7.94 15.17 6.24
CA GLU A 535 8.19 14.92 4.80
C GLU A 535 8.81 16.15 4.10
N ALA A 536 8.48 17.36 4.55
CA ALA A 536 9.13 18.59 4.09
C ALA A 536 10.58 18.77 4.58
N GLN A 537 10.99 18.10 5.66
CA GLN A 537 12.40 18.11 6.10
C GLN A 537 13.29 17.30 5.14
N GLY A 538 12.77 16.20 4.57
CA GLY A 538 13.50 15.35 3.64
C GLY A 538 13.46 15.79 2.16
N ASN A 539 12.68 16.82 1.81
CA ASN A 539 12.49 17.24 0.42
C ASN A 539 12.35 18.78 0.30
N PHE A 540 13.30 19.39 -0.42
CA PHE A 540 13.38 20.84 -0.55
C PHE A 540 12.23 21.46 -1.36
N ASP A 541 11.67 20.78 -2.36
CA ASP A 541 10.51 21.31 -3.10
C ASP A 541 9.23 21.28 -2.23
N TYR A 542 9.06 20.23 -1.44
CA TYR A 542 7.99 20.13 -0.43
C TYR A 542 8.11 21.24 0.63
N LEU A 543 9.34 21.55 1.07
CA LEU A 543 9.64 22.67 1.95
C LEU A 543 9.18 24.01 1.34
N LEU A 544 9.50 24.28 0.07
CA LEU A 544 9.10 25.51 -0.64
C LEU A 544 7.59 25.58 -0.96
N GLU A 545 6.88 24.46 -0.97
CA GLU A 545 5.41 24.40 -1.05
C GLU A 545 4.76 24.61 0.32
N LEU A 546 5.26 23.97 1.38
CA LEU A 546 4.70 24.05 2.74
C LEU A 546 4.70 25.47 3.31
N ILE A 547 5.67 26.30 2.93
CA ILE A 547 5.69 27.74 3.26
C ILE A 547 4.36 28.42 2.94
N ASN A 548 3.69 28.04 1.85
CA ASN A 548 2.43 28.66 1.42
C ASN A 548 1.23 28.24 2.31
N HIS A 549 1.38 27.17 3.11
CA HIS A 549 0.36 26.58 3.97
C HIS A 549 0.64 26.77 5.47
N LEU A 550 1.68 27.52 5.86
CA LEU A 550 2.05 27.80 7.26
C LEU A 550 0.88 28.23 8.15
N GLY A 551 -0.07 29.01 7.63
CA GLY A 551 -1.27 29.46 8.36
C GLY A 551 -2.28 28.36 8.71
N HIS A 552 -2.10 27.13 8.20
CA HIS A 552 -2.94 25.96 8.48
C HIS A 552 -2.27 24.98 9.46
N LEU A 553 -1.00 25.17 9.81
CA LEU A 553 -0.30 24.31 10.75
C LEU A 553 -0.77 24.59 12.20
N PRO A 554 -1.10 23.55 13.00
CA PRO A 554 -1.19 23.67 14.45
C PRO A 554 0.13 24.20 15.05
N GLN A 555 0.04 24.92 16.16
CA GLN A 555 1.18 25.66 16.74
C GLN A 555 2.45 24.81 16.93
N LEU A 556 2.33 23.55 17.35
CA LEU A 556 3.48 22.66 17.58
C LEU A 556 4.20 22.29 16.27
N ALA A 557 3.44 21.96 15.22
CA ALA A 557 3.98 21.67 13.88
C ALA A 557 4.60 22.94 13.26
N PHE A 558 3.95 24.10 13.42
CA PHE A 558 4.48 25.40 13.02
C PHE A 558 5.82 25.69 13.71
N ASP A 559 5.88 25.63 15.05
CA ASP A 559 7.13 25.89 15.80
C ASP A 559 8.23 24.88 15.45
N THR A 560 7.88 23.62 15.18
CA THR A 560 8.82 22.57 14.74
C THR A 560 9.41 22.88 13.37
N PHE A 561 8.58 23.29 12.39
CA PHE A 561 9.05 23.66 11.06
C PHE A 561 9.86 24.97 11.07
N ILE A 562 9.42 25.98 11.82
CA ILE A 562 10.16 27.24 12.03
C ILE A 562 11.52 26.98 12.70
N LYS A 563 11.60 26.04 13.65
CA LYS A 563 12.86 25.58 14.24
C LYS A 563 13.75 24.87 13.21
N PHE A 564 13.20 24.04 12.33
CA PHE A 564 13.95 23.40 11.25
C PHE A 564 14.49 24.40 10.22
N LEU A 565 13.65 25.35 9.76
CA LEU A 565 14.09 26.45 8.88
C LEU A 565 15.13 27.38 9.55
N SER A 566 15.15 27.44 10.89
CA SER A 566 16.17 28.14 11.67
C SER A 566 17.46 27.33 11.90
N SER A 567 17.52 26.07 11.46
CA SER A 567 18.58 25.13 11.84
C SER A 567 19.88 25.35 11.07
N ASP A 568 20.96 24.86 11.67
CA ASP A 568 22.29 24.73 11.07
C ASP A 568 22.30 24.01 9.72
N GLU A 569 21.42 23.02 9.52
CA GLU A 569 21.27 22.28 8.27
C GLU A 569 20.81 23.21 7.14
N ILE A 570 19.79 24.02 7.40
CA ILE A 570 19.27 25.04 6.49
C ILE A 570 20.22 26.26 6.35
N GLN A 571 21.19 26.46 7.27
CA GLN A 571 22.27 27.44 7.05
C GLN A 571 23.44 26.86 6.23
N LYS A 572 23.67 25.55 6.29
CA LYS A 572 24.68 24.78 5.53
C LYS A 572 24.21 24.35 4.15
N GLU A 573 22.91 24.46 3.88
CA GLU A 573 22.32 24.33 2.55
C GLU A 573 23.05 25.19 1.51
N SER A 574 22.94 24.81 0.24
CA SER A 574 23.60 25.53 -0.86
C SER A 574 23.10 26.97 -0.95
N ASP A 575 23.96 27.92 -1.34
CA ASP A 575 23.55 29.33 -1.48
C ASP A 575 22.43 29.53 -2.53
N ARG A 576 22.30 28.60 -3.49
CA ARG A 576 21.15 28.49 -4.40
C ARG A 576 19.86 28.17 -3.65
N ASN A 577 19.88 27.15 -2.78
CA ASN A 577 18.70 26.74 -2.02
C ASN A 577 18.34 27.79 -0.96
N LYS A 578 19.32 28.31 -0.21
CA LYS A 578 19.13 29.41 0.75
C LYS A 578 18.53 30.66 0.09
N ARG A 579 18.93 30.98 -1.14
CA ARG A 579 18.28 32.03 -1.96
C ARG A 579 16.82 31.70 -2.32
N LEU A 580 16.53 30.49 -2.84
CA LEU A 580 15.15 30.10 -3.19
C LEU A 580 14.22 30.14 -1.96
N LEU A 581 14.75 29.73 -0.81
CA LEU A 581 14.09 29.80 0.49
C LEU A 581 13.86 31.27 0.91
N TRP A 582 14.89 32.13 0.81
CA TRP A 582 14.79 33.56 1.07
C TRP A 582 13.71 34.24 0.22
N ASP A 583 13.69 33.99 -1.09
CA ASP A 583 12.70 34.52 -2.04
C ASP A 583 11.27 34.12 -1.63
N LYS A 584 11.06 32.84 -1.27
CA LYS A 584 9.75 32.30 -0.85
C LYS A 584 9.28 32.84 0.50
N LEU A 585 10.12 32.82 1.54
CA LEU A 585 9.78 33.37 2.86
C LEU A 585 9.47 34.87 2.78
N THR A 586 10.27 35.61 2.02
CA THR A 586 10.09 37.06 1.80
C THR A 586 8.81 37.40 1.04
N LEU A 587 8.39 36.56 0.08
CA LEU A 587 7.10 36.73 -0.61
C LEU A 587 5.92 36.42 0.31
N PHE A 588 6.03 35.36 1.11
CA PHE A 588 5.00 34.91 2.06
C PHE A 588 4.72 35.96 3.15
N THR A 589 5.75 36.48 3.81
CA THR A 589 5.59 37.51 4.85
C THR A 589 5.00 38.79 4.26
N LYS A 590 5.47 39.25 3.08
CA LYS A 590 4.88 40.39 2.35
C LYS A 590 3.39 40.20 2.06
N LYS A 591 2.93 38.99 1.74
CA LYS A 591 1.49 38.70 1.54
C LYS A 591 0.71 38.90 2.84
N HIS A 592 1.15 38.31 3.96
CA HIS A 592 0.45 38.43 5.24
C HIS A 592 0.50 39.86 5.80
N ARG A 593 1.65 40.54 5.72
CA ARG A 593 1.81 41.96 6.11
C ARG A 593 0.89 42.90 5.32
N LYS A 594 0.59 42.59 4.05
CA LYS A 594 -0.33 43.37 3.20
C LYS A 594 -1.82 43.20 3.56
N PHE A 595 -2.17 42.11 4.24
CA PHE A 595 -3.56 41.77 4.61
C PHE A 595 -3.66 41.49 6.12
N SER A 596 -3.00 42.32 6.94
CA SER A 596 -2.95 42.18 8.41
C SER A 596 -4.30 42.07 9.09
N ASP A 597 -5.33 42.66 8.48
CA ASP A 597 -6.65 42.89 9.08
C ASP A 597 -7.67 41.80 8.68
N ALA A 598 -7.22 40.72 8.04
CA ALA A 598 -8.06 39.61 7.61
C ALA A 598 -7.88 38.37 8.51
N ASP A 599 -8.96 37.63 8.77
CA ASP A 599 -8.99 36.53 9.77
C ASP A 599 -7.99 35.37 9.51
N TRP A 600 -7.46 35.25 8.29
CA TRP A 600 -6.44 34.26 7.91
C TRP A 600 -4.99 34.78 8.09
N ALA A 601 -4.80 36.01 8.56
CA ALA A 601 -3.47 36.59 8.74
C ALA A 601 -2.74 35.97 9.95
N LEU A 602 -1.49 35.52 9.73
CA LEU A 602 -0.62 35.09 10.81
C LEU A 602 -0.29 36.26 11.75
N SER A 603 -0.15 35.96 13.05
CA SER A 603 0.17 36.95 14.07
C SER A 603 1.51 37.64 13.79
N ASP A 604 1.65 38.90 14.21
CA ASP A 604 2.91 39.66 14.10
C ASP A 604 4.11 38.88 14.66
N LYS A 605 3.94 38.25 15.84
CA LYS A 605 4.95 37.37 16.45
C LYS A 605 5.41 36.25 15.49
N SER A 606 4.46 35.58 14.84
CA SER A 606 4.73 34.51 13.87
C SER A 606 5.44 35.04 12.62
N LEU A 607 5.07 36.24 12.15
CA LEU A 607 5.69 36.87 10.99
C LEU A 607 7.13 37.31 11.28
N VAL A 608 7.41 37.88 12.46
CA VAL A 608 8.78 38.25 12.87
C VAL A 608 9.70 37.04 12.92
N GLN A 609 9.23 35.88 13.42
CA GLN A 609 10.01 34.64 13.40
C GLN A 609 10.42 34.22 11.98
N ILE A 610 9.51 34.35 11.01
CA ILE A 610 9.77 34.03 9.59
C ILE A 610 10.70 35.09 8.95
N GLU A 611 10.50 36.37 9.27
CA GLU A 611 11.34 37.49 8.81
C GLU A 611 12.78 37.37 9.34
N ASP A 612 12.98 36.84 10.55
CA ASP A 612 14.32 36.58 11.11
C ASP A 612 15.00 35.35 10.51
N ILE A 613 14.26 34.31 10.11
CA ILE A 613 14.83 33.19 9.32
C ILE A 613 15.34 33.71 7.98
N ALA A 614 14.55 34.54 7.28
CA ALA A 614 14.95 35.11 5.99
C ALA A 614 16.26 35.92 6.10
N LYS A 615 16.51 36.62 7.22
CA LYS A 615 17.78 37.32 7.47
C LYS A 615 18.98 36.38 7.70
N LYS A 616 18.75 35.15 8.19
CA LYS A 616 19.82 34.17 8.47
C LYS A 616 20.28 33.44 7.22
N VAL A 617 19.35 33.02 6.35
CA VAL A 617 19.64 32.33 5.07
C VAL A 617 20.19 33.27 3.98
N GLN A 618 20.87 34.34 4.39
CA GLN A 618 21.51 35.36 3.56
C GLN A 618 23.02 35.01 3.42
N PRO A 619 23.53 34.68 2.20
CA PRO A 619 24.87 34.06 2.00
C PRO A 619 26.11 34.86 2.48
N SER A 620 27.23 34.17 2.82
CA SER A 620 28.40 34.83 3.46
C SER A 620 29.81 34.16 3.52
N ASP A 621 30.02 32.85 3.29
CA ASP A 621 31.21 32.14 3.83
C ASP A 621 32.50 32.02 2.94
N PRO A 622 33.72 32.31 3.46
CA PRO A 622 35.02 32.16 2.75
C PRO A 622 35.59 30.75 2.47
N LEU A 623 35.10 29.65 3.05
CA LEU A 623 35.57 28.30 2.67
C LEU A 623 34.69 27.69 1.57
N ASN A 624 33.38 27.99 1.61
CA ASN A 624 32.48 27.83 0.47
C ASN A 624 32.93 28.69 -0.73
N LEU A 625 33.59 29.83 -0.48
CA LEU A 625 34.27 30.69 -1.49
C LEU A 625 35.49 30.03 -2.16
N TYR A 626 36.06 28.93 -1.63
CA TYR A 626 37.23 28.27 -2.22
C TYR A 626 37.03 26.78 -2.56
N GLN A 627 36.07 26.09 -1.94
CA GLN A 627 35.80 24.68 -2.20
C GLN A 627 35.46 24.38 -3.67
N TYR A 628 34.85 25.34 -4.38
CA TYR A 628 34.53 25.22 -5.81
C TYR A 628 35.79 25.06 -6.69
N LEU A 629 36.95 25.62 -6.27
CA LEU A 629 38.19 25.55 -7.05
C LEU A 629 38.74 24.13 -7.19
N PHE A 630 38.33 23.21 -6.32
CA PHE A 630 38.74 21.81 -6.30
C PHE A 630 37.57 20.82 -6.54
N SER A 631 36.41 21.34 -7.00
CA SER A 631 35.16 20.57 -7.10
C SER A 631 34.44 20.82 -8.42
N SER A 632 34.50 19.86 -9.35
CA SER A 632 33.89 19.88 -10.70
C SER A 632 34.54 20.86 -11.71
N GLY A 633 33.98 20.94 -12.92
CA GLY A 633 34.73 21.20 -14.16
C GLY A 633 35.19 22.64 -14.39
N ASP A 634 36.49 22.80 -14.68
CA ASP A 634 37.21 24.08 -14.85
C ASP A 634 36.55 25.10 -15.81
N TYR A 635 35.72 24.68 -16.77
CA TYR A 635 35.12 25.57 -17.77
C TYR A 635 34.11 26.57 -17.17
N ASP A 636 33.40 26.18 -16.12
CA ASP A 636 32.37 27.03 -15.48
C ASP A 636 32.97 28.07 -14.52
N LEU A 637 34.30 28.11 -14.37
CA LEU A 637 35.03 28.94 -13.40
C LEU A 637 35.68 30.20 -14.01
N TYR A 638 35.24 30.60 -15.21
CA TYR A 638 35.79 31.74 -15.97
C TYR A 638 34.75 32.86 -16.17
N GLU A 639 35.01 34.05 -15.61
CA GLU A 639 34.11 35.21 -15.59
C GLU A 639 34.10 35.99 -16.93
N GLU A 640 33.72 35.30 -18.02
CA GLU A 640 33.66 35.80 -19.40
C GLU A 640 34.99 36.29 -20.03
N LYS A 641 34.89 37.03 -21.15
CA LYS A 641 35.78 36.87 -22.32
C LYS A 641 37.17 37.50 -22.14
N GLY A 642 38.17 36.63 -22.04
CA GLY A 642 39.60 36.95 -22.07
C GLY A 642 40.42 35.87 -22.78
N ASN A 643 41.76 35.96 -22.68
CA ASN A 643 42.65 34.95 -23.24
C ASN A 643 42.68 33.68 -22.37
N TRP A 644 42.50 32.52 -22.98
CA TRP A 644 42.23 31.23 -22.30
C TRP A 644 43.44 30.69 -21.51
N ASP A 645 44.66 30.77 -22.07
CA ASP A 645 45.85 30.29 -21.36
C ASP A 645 46.14 31.12 -20.11
N VAL A 646 45.94 32.44 -20.21
CA VAL A 646 46.03 33.40 -19.10
C VAL A 646 44.92 33.18 -18.06
N GLN A 647 43.81 32.52 -18.40
CA GLN A 647 42.78 32.09 -17.45
C GLN A 647 43.14 30.74 -16.80
N ARG A 648 43.80 29.83 -17.52
CA ARG A 648 44.24 28.53 -16.99
C ARG A 648 45.41 28.63 -16.01
N GLU A 649 46.46 29.40 -16.33
CA GLU A 649 47.54 29.68 -15.37
C GLU A 649 46.97 30.29 -14.09
N LYS A 650 46.06 31.27 -14.19
CA LYS A 650 45.39 31.87 -13.04
C LYS A 650 44.52 30.90 -12.23
N LEU A 651 44.03 29.81 -12.80
CA LEU A 651 43.28 28.80 -12.06
C LEU A 651 44.22 27.91 -11.24
N ASP A 652 45.35 27.49 -11.81
CA ASP A 652 46.37 26.75 -11.07
C ASP A 652 47.13 27.62 -10.05
N GLU A 653 47.36 28.90 -10.34
CA GLU A 653 47.84 29.88 -9.35
C GLU A 653 46.85 30.04 -8.19
N LYS A 654 45.55 30.18 -8.47
CA LYS A 654 44.50 30.20 -7.43
C LYS A 654 44.52 28.93 -6.57
N ARG A 655 44.63 27.74 -7.19
CA ARG A 655 44.72 26.44 -6.50
C ARG A 655 45.98 26.33 -5.63
N GLN A 656 47.15 26.67 -6.17
CA GLN A 656 48.41 26.65 -5.43
C GLN A 656 48.41 27.67 -4.29
N GLN A 657 47.89 28.88 -4.51
CA GLN A 657 47.80 29.90 -3.47
C GLN A 657 46.78 29.52 -2.39
N ALA A 658 45.69 28.82 -2.71
CA ALA A 658 44.76 28.28 -1.71
C ALA A 658 45.42 27.23 -0.80
N ILE A 659 46.14 26.25 -1.36
CA ILE A 659 46.91 25.26 -0.57
C ILE A 659 48.04 25.93 0.22
N LYS A 660 48.68 26.96 -0.33
CA LYS A 660 49.72 27.74 0.35
C LYS A 660 49.17 28.56 1.52
N ASN A 661 47.99 29.16 1.38
CA ASN A 661 47.30 29.87 2.46
C ASN A 661 46.93 28.88 3.58
N LEU A 662 46.32 27.73 3.24
CA LEU A 662 46.05 26.63 4.18
C LEU A 662 47.32 26.17 4.91
N LEU A 663 48.44 26.02 4.20
CA LEU A 663 49.73 25.63 4.79
C LEU A 663 50.30 26.72 5.73
N SER A 664 50.09 28.01 5.43
CA SER A 664 50.56 29.11 6.30
C SER A 664 49.66 29.37 7.52
N GLU A 665 48.35 29.10 7.41
CA GLU A 665 47.37 29.37 8.47
C GLU A 665 47.16 28.15 9.38
N LEU A 666 47.24 26.92 8.84
CA LEU A 666 46.93 25.66 9.55
C LEU A 666 48.07 24.62 9.50
N GLY A 667 49.17 24.91 8.80
CA GLY A 667 50.36 24.03 8.74
C GLY A 667 50.18 22.76 7.89
N LEU A 668 51.24 21.95 7.83
CA LEU A 668 51.23 20.67 7.12
C LEU A 668 50.12 19.73 7.62
N LYS A 669 49.79 19.79 8.92
CA LYS A 669 48.68 19.02 9.49
C LYS A 669 47.33 19.45 8.93
N GLY A 670 47.03 20.75 8.87
CA GLY A 670 45.78 21.25 8.28
C GLY A 670 45.62 20.89 6.79
N VAL A 671 46.73 20.82 6.04
CA VAL A 671 46.71 20.33 4.65
C VAL A 671 46.43 18.82 4.59
N ILE A 672 46.93 18.03 5.54
CA ILE A 672 46.59 16.60 5.65
C ILE A 672 45.12 16.41 6.06
N ASP A 673 44.61 17.21 6.99
CA ASP A 673 43.20 17.16 7.43
C ASP A 673 42.25 17.54 6.26
N PHE A 674 42.64 18.47 5.38
CA PHE A 674 41.88 18.89 4.18
C PHE A 674 41.68 17.75 3.15
N ILE A 675 42.53 16.73 3.13
CA ILE A 675 42.37 15.51 2.30
C ILE A 675 41.07 14.77 2.65
N GLY A 676 40.55 14.95 3.87
CA GLY A 676 39.32 14.32 4.33
C GLY A 676 38.06 14.76 3.57
N VAL A 677 38.01 16.01 3.10
CA VAL A 677 36.77 16.72 2.70
C VAL A 677 36.64 17.09 1.23
N VAL A 678 37.70 16.93 0.41
CA VAL A 678 37.65 17.17 -1.04
C VAL A 678 37.41 15.88 -1.84
N SER A 679 36.79 16.01 -3.01
CA SER A 679 36.50 14.90 -3.93
C SER A 679 37.69 14.47 -4.80
N SER A 680 38.82 15.20 -4.76
CA SER A 680 40.09 14.81 -5.42
C SER A 680 41.30 14.92 -4.46
N PRO A 681 41.50 13.91 -3.58
CA PRO A 681 42.68 13.78 -2.71
C PRO A 681 44.02 13.88 -3.47
N GLU A 682 44.09 13.27 -4.65
CA GLU A 682 45.26 13.28 -5.53
C GLU A 682 45.57 14.68 -6.10
N SER A 683 44.59 15.57 -6.25
CA SER A 683 44.86 16.98 -6.60
C SER A 683 45.54 17.72 -5.45
N VAL A 684 45.19 17.41 -4.19
CA VAL A 684 45.88 17.95 -3.00
C VAL A 684 47.30 17.38 -2.89
N GLY A 685 47.46 16.06 -3.07
CA GLY A 685 48.79 15.42 -3.13
C GLY A 685 49.69 15.96 -4.26
N SER A 686 49.09 16.26 -5.42
CA SER A 686 49.76 16.85 -6.59
C SER A 686 50.20 18.30 -6.35
N ALA A 687 49.32 19.13 -5.77
CA ALA A 687 49.60 20.53 -5.46
C ALA A 687 50.64 20.66 -4.32
N LEU A 688 50.49 19.88 -3.25
CA LEU A 688 51.48 19.82 -2.17
C LEU A 688 52.83 19.30 -2.68
N GLY A 689 52.83 18.23 -3.49
CA GLY A 689 54.03 17.65 -4.09
C GLY A 689 54.79 18.59 -5.03
N PHE A 690 54.16 19.65 -5.55
CA PHE A 690 54.78 20.69 -6.37
C PHE A 690 55.46 21.79 -5.55
N ILE A 691 54.95 22.10 -4.34
CA ILE A 691 55.47 23.16 -3.46
C ILE A 691 56.31 22.65 -2.27
N ALA A 692 56.44 21.33 -2.10
CA ALA A 692 57.14 20.70 -0.98
C ALA A 692 58.67 20.63 -1.14
N ASP A 693 59.39 20.70 -0.03
CA ASP A 693 60.86 20.59 0.04
C ASP A 693 61.34 19.19 0.49
N ASN A 694 62.66 19.03 0.62
CA ASN A 694 63.30 17.76 1.05
C ASN A 694 63.17 17.47 2.56
N ASP A 695 62.76 18.44 3.38
CA ASP A 695 62.52 18.24 4.81
C ASP A 695 61.06 17.83 5.09
N ILE A 696 60.14 18.00 4.14
CA ILE A 696 58.83 17.34 4.15
C ILE A 696 58.99 15.85 3.86
N ASP A 697 59.76 15.45 2.83
CA ASP A 697 60.06 14.03 2.53
C ASP A 697 60.59 13.29 3.76
N LYS A 698 61.62 13.83 4.44
CA LYS A 698 62.23 13.21 5.63
C LYS A 698 61.26 13.04 6.81
N LYS A 699 60.20 13.85 6.90
CA LYS A 699 59.17 13.79 7.94
C LYS A 699 57.99 12.90 7.55
N LEU A 700 57.80 12.64 6.26
CA LEU A 700 56.69 11.85 5.73
C LEU A 700 57.07 10.39 5.47
N LEU A 701 58.26 10.10 4.95
CA LEU A 701 58.62 8.73 4.53
C LEU A 701 58.89 7.78 5.72
N PRO A 702 59.79 8.08 6.69
CA PRO A 702 60.13 7.13 7.75
C PRO A 702 59.00 6.93 8.78
N THR A 703 58.00 7.83 8.76
CA THR A 703 56.87 7.83 9.69
C THR A 703 55.61 7.20 9.07
N TYR A 704 55.48 7.17 7.73
CA TYR A 704 54.29 6.67 7.04
C TYR A 704 54.54 5.50 6.07
N LEU A 705 55.78 5.05 5.83
CA LEU A 705 56.01 3.70 5.31
C LEU A 705 55.71 2.66 6.41
N GLY A 706 55.02 1.57 6.05
CA GLY A 706 54.63 0.52 7.00
C GLY A 706 53.41 0.84 7.87
N LEU A 707 52.71 1.95 7.62
CA LEU A 707 51.41 2.24 8.22
C LEU A 707 50.24 1.72 7.35
N ASP A 708 49.19 1.24 8.01
CA ASP A 708 48.11 0.48 7.38
C ASP A 708 46.77 1.24 7.35
N GLU A 709 46.66 2.25 6.47
CA GLU A 709 45.38 2.97 6.26
C GLU A 709 45.17 3.42 4.80
N GLN A 710 43.96 3.25 4.25
CA GLN A 710 43.75 3.24 2.80
C GLN A 710 43.68 4.63 2.11
N LYS A 711 43.07 5.66 2.73
CA LYS A 711 43.09 7.03 2.17
C LYS A 711 44.51 7.59 2.17
N TYR A 712 45.23 7.40 3.28
CA TYR A 712 46.64 7.80 3.38
C TYR A 712 47.51 7.02 2.41
N ASN A 713 47.31 5.71 2.19
CA ASN A 713 48.07 4.99 1.16
C ASN A 713 47.83 5.54 -0.26
N LYS A 714 46.64 6.06 -0.61
CA LYS A 714 46.42 6.76 -1.91
C LYS A 714 47.07 8.15 -1.96
N PHE A 715 47.01 8.91 -0.86
CA PHE A 715 47.72 10.19 -0.73
C PHE A 715 49.23 10.00 -0.80
N ILE A 716 49.80 9.12 0.02
CA ILE A 716 51.21 8.76 0.04
C ILE A 716 51.64 8.18 -1.31
N ALA A 717 50.87 7.29 -1.95
CA ALA A 717 51.19 6.82 -3.30
C ALA A 717 51.22 7.95 -4.35
N SER A 718 50.23 8.86 -4.35
CA SER A 718 50.22 10.01 -5.28
C SER A 718 51.30 11.06 -4.97
N TYR A 719 51.66 11.24 -3.69
CA TYR A 719 52.78 12.06 -3.24
C TYR A 719 54.12 11.45 -3.68
N LEU A 720 54.40 10.19 -3.32
CA LEU A 720 55.55 9.40 -3.78
C LEU A 720 55.69 9.46 -5.30
N TRP A 721 54.56 9.33 -6.02
CA TRP A 721 54.52 9.39 -7.47
C TRP A 721 54.77 10.80 -8.02
N ARG A 722 54.21 11.88 -7.44
CA ARG A 722 54.46 13.26 -7.88
C ARG A 722 55.90 13.71 -7.57
N ARG A 723 56.45 13.35 -6.41
CA ARG A 723 57.87 13.54 -6.07
C ARG A 723 58.76 12.80 -7.07
N ARG A 724 58.47 11.53 -7.37
CA ARG A 724 59.14 10.73 -8.41
C ARG A 724 58.90 11.22 -9.85
N TYR A 725 57.80 11.93 -10.13
CA TYR A 725 57.54 12.54 -11.44
C TYR A 725 58.44 13.78 -11.67
N ILE A 726 58.75 14.51 -10.60
CA ILE A 726 59.66 15.67 -10.63
C ILE A 726 61.13 15.22 -10.44
N HIS A 727 61.41 14.05 -9.82
CA HIS A 727 62.77 13.64 -9.38
C HIS A 727 63.22 12.17 -9.64
N GLY A 728 62.46 11.33 -10.36
CA GLY A 728 62.91 10.02 -10.89
C GLY A 728 62.92 8.80 -9.95
N TRP A 729 63.26 7.60 -10.46
CA TRP A 729 63.61 6.43 -9.62
C TRP A 729 64.87 6.72 -8.79
N GLU A 730 65.75 7.59 -9.30
CA GLU A 730 66.95 8.06 -8.59
C GLU A 730 66.61 8.63 -7.21
N TRP A 731 65.47 9.31 -7.03
CA TRP A 731 64.98 9.72 -5.71
C TRP A 731 64.84 8.52 -4.75
N ALA A 732 64.28 7.40 -5.20
CA ALA A 732 64.08 6.19 -4.39
C ALA A 732 65.39 5.41 -4.16
N ASP A 733 66.26 5.33 -5.17
CA ASP A 733 67.57 4.66 -5.06
C ASP A 733 68.57 5.48 -4.22
N ASN A 734 68.49 6.81 -4.25
CA ASN A 734 69.31 7.73 -3.45
C ASN A 734 68.75 8.02 -2.04
N LEU A 735 67.57 7.48 -1.65
CA LEU A 735 67.22 7.36 -0.22
C LEU A 735 68.32 6.59 0.52
N SER A 736 68.77 7.05 1.70
CA SER A 736 69.74 6.27 2.49
C SER A 736 69.13 4.94 2.92
N LYS A 737 69.82 3.85 2.58
CA LYS A 737 69.52 2.46 2.97
C LYS A 737 70.71 1.80 3.66
N ALA A 738 71.79 2.54 3.88
CA ALA A 738 73.01 2.02 4.50
C ALA A 738 72.75 1.56 5.95
N ASP A 739 71.75 2.17 6.58
CA ASP A 739 71.32 1.93 7.96
C ASP A 739 70.20 0.86 8.04
N TRP A 740 69.97 0.06 6.98
CA TRP A 740 68.96 -1.02 6.94
C TRP A 740 69.63 -2.41 7.06
N THR A 741 69.18 -3.27 7.99
CA THR A 741 69.78 -4.59 8.30
C THR A 741 69.37 -5.71 7.31
N LYS A 742 69.92 -6.93 7.41
CA LYS A 742 69.48 -8.06 6.56
C LYS A 742 68.05 -8.51 6.85
N GLU A 743 67.56 -8.33 8.07
CA GLU A 743 66.18 -8.55 8.48
C GLU A 743 65.28 -7.39 8.08
N GLN A 744 65.68 -6.12 8.24
CA GLN A 744 64.94 -4.99 7.65
C GLN A 744 64.98 -5.00 6.12
N LEU A 745 65.97 -5.67 5.51
CA LEU A 745 65.93 -6.06 4.12
C LEU A 745 64.92 -7.19 3.95
N SER A 746 64.97 -8.29 4.72
CA SER A 746 63.99 -9.40 4.71
C SER A 746 62.54 -8.98 5.03
N GLU A 747 62.35 -7.79 5.59
CA GLU A 747 61.08 -7.20 6.02
C GLU A 747 60.66 -6.02 5.13
N PHE A 748 61.56 -5.16 4.64
CA PHE A 748 61.32 -4.42 3.37
C PHE A 748 60.99 -5.40 2.24
N LEU A 749 61.44 -6.66 2.36
CA LEU A 749 61.13 -7.78 1.51
C LEU A 749 59.79 -8.45 1.82
N SER A 750 59.34 -8.50 3.08
CA SER A 750 58.00 -9.01 3.47
C SER A 750 56.93 -7.94 3.69
N TYR A 751 57.26 -6.66 3.44
CA TYR A 751 56.37 -5.55 3.07
C TYR A 751 56.35 -5.28 1.57
N LEU A 752 57.45 -5.60 0.86
CA LEU A 752 57.26 -6.23 -0.45
C LEU A 752 56.52 -7.56 -0.22
N PRO A 753 55.93 -8.16 -1.27
CA PRO A 753 55.42 -9.52 -1.21
C PRO A 753 56.28 -10.49 -0.39
N PHE A 754 55.89 -10.82 0.86
CA PHE A 754 56.43 -11.92 1.72
C PHE A 754 56.53 -13.24 0.95
N GLU A 755 55.63 -13.32 -0.01
CA GLU A 755 55.66 -14.11 -1.21
C GLU A 755 56.82 -13.69 -2.17
N LYS A 756 56.55 -13.34 -3.42
CA LYS A 756 57.56 -13.47 -4.49
C LYS A 756 58.67 -12.41 -4.50
N ASN A 757 58.42 -11.18 -4.06
CA ASN A 757 59.46 -10.13 -4.09
C ASN A 757 60.37 -10.18 -2.87
N ALA A 758 59.88 -10.71 -1.73
CA ALA A 758 60.72 -11.30 -0.70
C ALA A 758 61.55 -12.37 -1.32
N TRP A 759 60.96 -13.46 -1.81
CA TRP A 759 61.72 -14.59 -2.35
C TRP A 759 62.76 -14.14 -3.41
N GLN A 760 62.50 -13.11 -4.22
CA GLN A 760 63.47 -12.57 -5.18
C GLN A 760 64.61 -11.69 -4.64
N ARG A 761 64.43 -10.84 -3.61
CA ARG A 761 65.60 -10.18 -2.96
C ARG A 761 66.05 -10.86 -1.66
N ALA A 762 65.36 -11.89 -1.21
CA ALA A 762 65.94 -12.99 -0.46
C ALA A 762 66.95 -13.67 -1.39
N HIS A 763 66.53 -14.16 -2.55
CA HIS A 763 67.42 -14.74 -3.58
C HIS A 763 68.49 -13.76 -4.13
N LYS A 764 68.40 -12.44 -3.91
CA LYS A 764 69.38 -11.43 -4.41
C LYS A 764 70.22 -10.73 -3.33
N TRP A 765 69.66 -10.48 -2.14
CA TRP A 765 70.31 -9.85 -0.97
C TRP A 765 70.67 -10.88 0.14
N LEU A 766 70.03 -12.06 0.17
CA LEU A 766 70.42 -13.22 1.00
C LEU A 766 71.12 -14.33 0.17
N GLN A 767 70.71 -14.53 -1.08
CA GLN A 767 71.27 -15.39 -2.13
C GLN A 767 70.96 -16.90 -1.96
N GLY A 768 71.90 -17.79 -2.31
CA GLY A 768 71.62 -19.17 -2.77
C GLY A 768 71.18 -20.21 -1.72
N ALA A 769 70.20 -19.90 -0.88
CA ALA A 769 69.76 -20.70 0.27
C ALA A 769 68.22 -20.87 0.32
N GLU A 770 67.58 -21.26 -0.79
CA GLU A 770 66.11 -21.15 -0.96
C GLU A 770 65.34 -22.47 -0.70
N ASN A 771 65.78 -23.61 -1.25
CA ASN A 771 65.15 -24.91 -0.95
C ASN A 771 65.47 -25.42 0.48
N GLU A 772 66.46 -24.79 1.13
CA GLU A 772 66.76 -24.89 2.57
C GLU A 772 65.49 -24.68 3.43
N TYR A 773 64.56 -23.84 2.97
CA TYR A 773 63.32 -23.42 3.61
C TYR A 773 62.11 -24.24 3.08
N TRP A 774 62.18 -24.74 1.84
CA TRP A 774 61.06 -25.39 1.11
C TRP A 774 61.27 -26.89 0.75
N ILE A 775 62.05 -27.67 1.52
CA ILE A 775 61.99 -29.17 1.62
C ILE A 775 62.24 -29.62 3.07
N ARG A 776 63.12 -28.90 3.78
CA ARG A 776 63.51 -29.18 5.17
C ARG A 776 62.50 -28.71 6.20
N THR A 777 61.55 -27.90 5.77
CA THR A 777 60.29 -27.72 6.45
C THR A 777 59.63 -29.11 6.56
N SER A 778 59.71 -29.67 7.75
CA SER A 778 59.33 -31.05 8.07
C SER A 778 57.85 -31.31 7.83
N ALA A 779 57.03 -30.26 7.85
CA ALA A 779 55.60 -30.21 7.53
C ALA A 779 54.69 -31.13 8.38
N ASN A 780 55.30 -31.91 9.27
CA ASN A 780 54.93 -31.97 10.67
C ASN A 780 54.34 -30.62 11.11
N SER A 781 53.05 -30.62 11.41
CA SER A 781 52.22 -29.46 11.76
C SER A 781 52.51 -28.86 13.16
N TYR A 782 53.77 -28.96 13.57
CA TYR A 782 54.30 -28.66 14.90
C TYR A 782 55.59 -27.84 14.83
N ASP A 783 56.20 -27.72 13.64
CA ASP A 783 57.56 -27.22 13.46
C ASP A 783 57.63 -25.82 12.80
N THR A 784 56.48 -25.23 12.44
CA THR A 784 56.32 -23.77 12.44
C THR A 784 54.89 -23.41 12.84
N ASN A 785 54.72 -22.22 13.43
CA ASN A 785 53.42 -21.70 13.86
C ASN A 785 52.71 -20.89 12.76
N ASP A 786 53.46 -20.47 11.74
CA ASP A 786 52.98 -19.80 10.52
C ASP A 786 53.99 -20.09 9.38
N GLY A 787 53.56 -20.11 8.12
CA GLY A 787 54.35 -20.65 7.01
C GLY A 787 54.37 -22.19 6.98
N LEU A 788 53.46 -22.84 7.70
CA LEU A 788 53.04 -24.22 7.40
C LEU A 788 52.47 -24.33 5.98
N ASP A 789 52.22 -23.20 5.35
CA ASP A 789 51.73 -23.02 3.99
C ASP A 789 52.77 -23.45 2.98
N TYR A 790 54.01 -22.94 2.98
CA TYR A 790 55.04 -23.54 2.10
C TYR A 790 55.38 -24.96 2.61
N ALA A 791 55.29 -25.24 3.91
CA ALA A 791 55.54 -26.59 4.44
C ALA A 791 54.66 -27.66 3.78
N VAL A 792 53.35 -27.45 3.82
CA VAL A 792 52.35 -28.44 3.40
C VAL A 792 51.99 -28.23 1.90
N GLU A 793 52.22 -27.05 1.31
CA GLU A 793 52.41 -26.89 -0.16
C GLU A 793 53.47 -27.86 -0.69
N LYS A 794 54.59 -28.10 0.03
CA LYS A 794 55.62 -29.04 -0.41
C LYS A 794 55.27 -30.48 -0.12
N LEU A 795 54.51 -30.79 0.93
CA LEU A 795 53.90 -32.12 1.06
C LEU A 795 52.95 -32.43 -0.11
N ILE A 796 52.31 -31.41 -0.70
CA ILE A 796 51.56 -31.55 -1.94
C ILE A 796 52.49 -31.60 -3.17
N GLN A 797 53.45 -30.69 -3.31
CA GLN A 797 54.38 -30.64 -4.44
C GLN A 797 55.26 -31.91 -4.52
N TYR A 798 55.38 -32.66 -3.43
CA TYR A 798 56.06 -33.96 -3.33
C TYR A 798 55.12 -35.12 -2.91
N GLY A 799 53.79 -34.94 -3.01
CA GLY A 799 52.81 -36.02 -3.26
C GLY A 799 52.25 -36.85 -2.09
N ARG A 800 51.79 -36.27 -0.97
CA ARG A 800 51.31 -37.04 0.22
C ARG A 800 49.94 -36.59 0.82
N PRO A 801 48.79 -36.92 0.20
CA PRO A 801 47.50 -36.32 0.57
C PRO A 801 46.81 -36.81 1.86
N ARG A 802 46.45 -38.11 2.06
CA ARG A 802 45.79 -38.50 3.33
C ARG A 802 46.75 -38.40 4.53
N THR A 803 48.06 -38.47 4.29
CA THR A 803 49.07 -38.02 5.27
C THR A 803 48.84 -36.57 5.69
N ALA A 804 48.71 -35.62 4.74
CA ALA A 804 48.46 -34.22 5.05
C ALA A 804 47.15 -34.04 5.84
N LEU A 805 46.07 -34.75 5.49
CA LEU A 805 44.83 -34.74 6.27
C LEU A 805 45.00 -35.14 7.73
N ASN A 806 45.87 -36.10 8.03
CA ASN A 806 46.16 -36.49 9.42
C ASN A 806 47.04 -35.46 10.15
N CYS A 807 47.98 -34.78 9.48
CA CYS A 807 48.68 -33.62 10.04
C CYS A 807 47.72 -32.46 10.35
N ILE A 808 46.72 -32.27 9.49
CA ILE A 808 45.71 -31.21 9.56
C ILE A 808 44.67 -31.51 10.65
N SER A 809 44.09 -32.71 10.68
CA SER A 809 43.14 -33.16 11.71
C SER A 809 43.70 -33.07 13.14
N LYS A 810 45.04 -33.07 13.28
CA LYS A 810 45.71 -32.90 14.57
C LYS A 810 45.85 -31.43 14.98
N LEU A 811 46.09 -30.52 14.03
CA LEU A 811 46.00 -29.07 14.24
C LEU A 811 44.57 -28.66 14.65
N VAL A 812 43.56 -29.23 14.00
CA VAL A 812 42.13 -29.05 14.34
C VAL A 812 41.89 -29.35 15.81
N TYR A 813 42.24 -30.57 16.23
CA TYR A 813 42.01 -31.07 17.59
C TYR A 813 42.78 -30.27 18.66
N GLU A 814 43.97 -29.74 18.31
CA GLU A 814 44.78 -28.89 19.18
C GLU A 814 44.52 -27.37 19.05
N LYS A 815 43.59 -26.95 18.19
CA LYS A 815 43.23 -25.55 17.91
C LYS A 815 44.42 -24.67 17.44
N LYS A 816 45.20 -25.17 16.49
CA LYS A 816 46.31 -24.44 15.84
C LYS A 816 45.96 -24.10 14.39
N PRO A 817 46.47 -22.98 13.83
CA PRO A 817 46.18 -22.57 12.46
C PRO A 817 46.77 -23.54 11.42
N ILE A 818 46.16 -23.57 10.23
CA ILE A 818 46.44 -24.54 9.18
C ILE A 818 46.55 -23.84 7.83
N SER A 819 47.39 -24.37 6.94
CA SER A 819 47.21 -24.14 5.51
C SER A 819 45.94 -24.84 4.99
N ASN A 820 44.84 -24.14 5.20
CA ASN A 820 43.48 -24.47 4.82
C ASN A 820 43.34 -24.89 3.35
N ASN A 821 44.04 -24.20 2.44
CA ASN A 821 44.09 -24.60 1.02
C ASN A 821 44.72 -26.00 0.81
N VAL A 822 45.64 -26.42 1.67
CA VAL A 822 46.15 -27.81 1.64
C VAL A 822 45.11 -28.78 2.19
N CYS A 823 44.34 -28.42 3.22
CA CYS A 823 43.25 -29.29 3.68
C CYS A 823 42.31 -29.66 2.54
N ILE A 824 41.83 -28.67 1.77
CA ILE A 824 41.00 -28.97 0.60
C ILE A 824 41.76 -29.78 -0.45
N ARG A 825 42.95 -29.37 -0.89
CA ARG A 825 43.70 -30.13 -1.91
C ARG A 825 43.96 -31.58 -1.48
N ALA A 826 44.13 -31.82 -0.18
CA ALA A 826 44.27 -33.14 0.40
C ALA A 826 42.94 -33.90 0.52
N LEU A 827 41.81 -33.24 0.85
CA LEU A 827 40.46 -33.83 0.86
C LEU A 827 40.05 -34.25 -0.57
N MET A 828 40.20 -33.34 -1.54
CA MET A 828 39.88 -33.60 -2.94
C MET A 828 40.79 -34.67 -3.57
N ALA A 829 42.06 -34.76 -3.13
CA ALA A 829 42.94 -35.86 -3.52
C ALA A 829 42.61 -37.17 -2.79
N ALA A 830 42.09 -37.13 -1.56
CA ALA A 830 41.71 -38.32 -0.80
C ALA A 830 40.54 -39.09 -1.42
N ILE A 831 39.61 -38.40 -2.12
CA ILE A 831 38.54 -39.00 -2.93
C ILE A 831 39.10 -40.01 -3.96
N ASN A 832 40.31 -39.77 -4.47
CA ASN A 832 40.94 -40.57 -5.53
C ASN A 832 42.30 -41.18 -5.11
N SER A 833 42.59 -41.28 -3.81
CA SER A 833 43.90 -41.74 -3.30
C SER A 833 43.97 -43.27 -3.14
N ASN A 834 45.11 -43.83 -3.55
CA ASN A 834 45.49 -45.24 -3.38
C ASN A 834 46.14 -45.55 -2.01
N GLU A 835 46.14 -44.61 -1.06
CA GLU A 835 46.45 -44.91 0.35
C GLU A 835 45.40 -45.90 0.92
N PRO A 836 45.70 -46.66 2.00
CA PRO A 836 44.72 -47.61 2.56
C PRO A 836 43.46 -46.92 3.13
N GLU A 837 42.30 -47.56 3.05
CA GLU A 837 41.02 -46.99 3.55
C GLU A 837 41.04 -46.79 5.07
N ASN A 838 41.58 -47.75 5.83
CA ASN A 838 41.66 -47.72 7.31
C ASN A 838 42.57 -46.60 7.88
N THR A 839 43.05 -45.66 7.05
CA THR A 839 43.99 -44.58 7.41
C THR A 839 43.28 -43.30 7.89
N LEU A 840 41.97 -43.17 7.67
CA LEU A 840 41.15 -42.02 8.06
C LEU A 840 39.70 -42.47 8.35
N SER A 841 39.07 -41.93 9.40
CA SER A 841 37.69 -42.30 9.77
C SER A 841 36.66 -41.31 9.18
N GLN A 842 35.42 -41.77 8.98
CA GLN A 842 34.30 -40.91 8.57
C GLN A 842 34.03 -39.79 9.60
N TYR A 843 34.22 -40.07 10.89
CA TYR A 843 34.16 -39.08 11.97
C TYR A 843 35.24 -38.00 11.80
N ASN A 844 36.49 -38.38 11.49
CA ASN A 844 37.56 -37.41 11.25
C ASN A 844 37.28 -36.55 10.00
N ILE A 845 36.67 -37.10 8.95
CA ILE A 845 36.25 -36.32 7.77
C ILE A 845 35.19 -35.28 8.15
N ILE A 846 34.20 -35.67 8.96
CA ILE A 846 33.16 -34.75 9.45
C ILE A 846 33.75 -33.65 10.35
N GLU A 847 34.63 -33.98 11.29
CA GLU A 847 35.28 -32.98 12.15
C GLU A 847 36.30 -32.10 11.39
N LEU A 848 36.94 -32.63 10.33
CA LEU A 848 37.74 -31.83 9.40
C LEU A 848 36.86 -30.82 8.64
N ILE A 849 35.74 -31.25 8.06
CA ILE A 849 34.81 -30.36 7.35
C ILE A 849 34.28 -29.28 8.31
N LYS A 850 33.85 -29.65 9.53
CA LYS A 850 33.47 -28.69 10.57
C LYS A 850 34.57 -27.68 10.88
N HIS A 851 35.83 -28.10 10.92
CA HIS A 851 36.94 -27.16 11.12
C HIS A 851 37.09 -26.17 9.95
N LEU A 852 37.00 -26.63 8.71
CA LEU A 852 37.03 -25.73 7.54
C LEU A 852 35.82 -24.78 7.51
N GLN A 853 34.68 -25.22 8.04
CA GLN A 853 33.49 -24.38 8.22
C GLN A 853 33.63 -23.37 9.37
N LEU A 854 34.47 -23.66 10.36
CA LEU A 854 34.77 -22.79 11.50
C LEU A 854 35.97 -21.86 11.27
N ASP A 855 36.79 -22.11 10.24
CA ASP A 855 37.93 -21.26 9.88
C ASP A 855 37.58 -20.34 8.68
N PRO A 856 37.45 -19.02 8.90
CA PRO A 856 37.06 -18.08 7.85
C PRO A 856 38.18 -17.79 6.81
N SER A 857 39.41 -18.29 7.00
CA SER A 857 40.55 -18.06 6.09
C SER A 857 40.65 -19.07 4.93
N ILE A 858 39.71 -20.01 4.88
CA ILE A 858 39.50 -20.97 3.80
C ILE A 858 39.14 -20.31 2.47
N ASP A 859 39.71 -20.78 1.35
CA ASP A 859 39.20 -20.43 0.01
C ASP A 859 37.82 -21.07 -0.21
N GLU A 860 36.85 -20.25 -0.59
CA GLU A 860 35.46 -20.67 -0.75
C GLU A 860 35.23 -21.56 -1.98
N THR A 861 36.04 -21.46 -3.03
CA THR A 861 35.90 -22.35 -4.20
C THR A 861 36.32 -23.75 -3.83
N ASP A 862 37.39 -23.86 -3.05
CA ASP A 862 37.93 -25.10 -2.57
C ASP A 862 37.03 -25.75 -1.49
N LEU A 863 36.55 -25.02 -0.46
CA LEU A 863 35.58 -25.60 0.49
C LEU A 863 34.22 -25.91 -0.15
N PHE A 864 33.77 -25.13 -1.14
CA PHE A 864 32.57 -25.46 -1.92
C PHE A 864 32.68 -26.82 -2.60
N ARG A 865 33.86 -27.13 -3.18
CA ARG A 865 34.13 -28.45 -3.80
C ARG A 865 34.13 -29.58 -2.77
N VAL A 866 34.61 -29.33 -1.55
CA VAL A 866 34.57 -30.29 -0.44
C VAL A 866 33.14 -30.54 0.02
N GLU A 867 32.37 -29.51 0.36
CA GLU A 867 30.98 -29.68 0.82
C GLU A 867 30.11 -30.32 -0.27
N TRP A 868 30.27 -29.93 -1.53
CA TRP A 868 29.52 -30.52 -2.65
C TRP A 868 29.86 -31.99 -2.88
N ALA A 869 31.13 -32.38 -2.72
CA ALA A 869 31.56 -33.78 -2.85
C ALA A 869 31.10 -34.67 -1.69
N TYR A 870 30.88 -34.11 -0.49
CA TYR A 870 30.46 -34.84 0.70
C TYR A 870 29.03 -34.54 1.16
N LEU A 871 28.23 -33.83 0.36
CA LEU A 871 26.87 -33.36 0.70
C LEU A 871 25.95 -34.44 1.31
N PRO A 872 25.91 -35.71 0.81
CA PRO A 872 25.08 -36.76 1.42
C PRO A 872 25.48 -37.18 2.85
N LEU A 873 26.60 -36.68 3.39
CA LEU A 873 27.03 -36.89 4.78
C LEU A 873 26.74 -35.68 5.67
N LEU A 874 26.20 -34.59 5.13
CA LEU A 874 25.94 -33.31 5.79
C LEU A 874 24.42 -33.08 5.99
N ASP A 875 23.68 -34.16 6.23
CA ASP A 875 22.22 -34.23 6.29
C ASP A 875 21.58 -33.71 7.60
N GLY A 876 22.37 -33.11 8.50
CA GLY A 876 21.95 -32.72 9.84
C GLY A 876 21.85 -33.87 10.84
N TYR A 877 21.39 -35.06 10.43
CA TYR A 877 21.32 -36.25 11.28
C TYR A 877 22.71 -36.77 11.68
N SER A 878 23.72 -36.59 10.83
CA SER A 878 25.14 -36.86 11.12
C SER A 878 25.77 -35.90 12.15
N GLY A 879 25.06 -34.84 12.54
CA GLY A 879 25.58 -33.76 13.38
C GLY A 879 26.49 -32.78 12.61
N ALA A 880 26.35 -32.69 11.29
CA ALA A 880 26.99 -31.71 10.42
C ALA A 880 26.02 -31.21 9.33
N LYS A 881 26.31 -30.04 8.76
CA LYS A 881 25.52 -29.35 7.72
C LYS A 881 26.45 -28.74 6.66
N PRO A 882 25.99 -28.42 5.44
CA PRO A 882 26.82 -27.80 4.40
C PRO A 882 26.80 -26.26 4.55
N THR A 883 27.53 -25.73 5.53
CA THR A 883 27.37 -24.33 5.93
C THR A 883 27.92 -23.33 4.92
N LEU A 884 28.97 -23.66 4.15
CA LEU A 884 29.41 -22.79 3.06
C LEU A 884 28.43 -22.83 1.89
N LEU A 885 27.81 -23.97 1.57
CA LEU A 885 26.78 -24.03 0.52
C LEU A 885 25.50 -23.27 0.93
N GLU A 886 25.04 -23.38 2.17
CA GLU A 886 23.95 -22.53 2.70
C GLU A 886 24.34 -21.04 2.67
N TYR A 887 25.59 -20.69 3.05
CA TYR A 887 26.09 -19.31 2.98
C TYR A 887 26.22 -18.80 1.55
N LYS A 888 26.68 -19.63 0.60
CA LYS A 888 26.75 -19.26 -0.82
C LYS A 888 25.36 -19.08 -1.42
N LEU A 889 24.34 -19.86 -1.02
CA LEU A 889 22.96 -19.55 -1.42
C LEU A 889 22.52 -18.20 -0.85
N ALA A 890 22.86 -17.88 0.39
CA ALA A 890 22.52 -16.60 1.02
C ALA A 890 23.34 -15.38 0.52
N GLY A 891 24.54 -15.60 -0.04
CA GLY A 891 25.53 -14.56 -0.35
C GLY A 891 25.90 -14.41 -1.83
N ASP A 892 25.86 -15.50 -2.61
CA ASP A 892 26.13 -15.53 -4.04
C ASP A 892 24.82 -15.74 -4.84
N PRO A 893 24.25 -14.69 -5.44
CA PRO A 893 23.00 -14.79 -6.17
C PRO A 893 23.14 -15.59 -7.47
N ASN A 894 24.35 -15.68 -8.06
CA ASN A 894 24.56 -16.45 -9.27
C ASN A 894 24.44 -17.95 -8.97
N PHE A 895 25.05 -18.41 -7.88
CA PHE A 895 24.97 -19.81 -7.46
C PHE A 895 23.52 -20.24 -7.16
N PHE A 896 22.72 -19.38 -6.51
CA PHE A 896 21.29 -19.62 -6.33
C PHE A 896 20.55 -19.74 -7.68
N CYS A 897 20.80 -18.81 -8.62
CA CYS A 897 20.22 -18.87 -9.96
C CYS A 897 20.63 -20.12 -10.75
N GLU A 898 21.86 -20.61 -10.58
CA GLU A 898 22.33 -21.87 -11.17
C GLU A 898 21.58 -23.09 -10.62
N LEU A 899 21.40 -23.19 -9.29
CA LEU A 899 20.64 -24.31 -8.71
C LEU A 899 19.16 -24.29 -9.14
N ILE A 900 18.53 -23.11 -9.19
CA ILE A 900 17.16 -22.97 -9.70
C ILE A 900 17.06 -23.48 -11.16
N GLN A 901 18.02 -23.15 -12.01
CA GLN A 901 18.10 -23.61 -13.41
C GLN A 901 18.45 -25.09 -13.57
N LEU A 902 19.03 -25.74 -12.55
CA LEU A 902 19.30 -27.18 -12.53
C LEU A 902 18.10 -28.02 -12.05
N VAL A 903 17.23 -27.43 -11.23
CA VAL A 903 16.10 -28.12 -10.58
C VAL A 903 14.78 -27.88 -11.30
N TYR A 904 14.55 -26.67 -11.82
CA TYR A 904 13.31 -26.27 -12.48
C TYR A 904 13.52 -26.09 -13.99
N ARG A 905 12.43 -26.19 -14.78
CA ARG A 905 12.42 -25.90 -16.21
C ARG A 905 12.12 -24.42 -16.44
N SER A 906 12.61 -23.85 -17.55
CA SER A 906 12.29 -22.47 -17.92
C SER A 906 10.85 -22.38 -18.42
N LYS A 907 10.18 -21.25 -18.17
CA LYS A 907 8.97 -20.88 -18.92
C LYS A 907 9.22 -20.59 -20.40
N ASN A 908 10.49 -20.49 -20.81
CA ASN A 908 10.90 -20.26 -22.20
C ASN A 908 11.15 -21.57 -22.99
N ASP A 909 11.10 -22.74 -22.34
CA ASP A 909 11.39 -24.03 -22.96
C ASP A 909 10.14 -24.70 -23.56
N ASP A 910 10.25 -25.24 -24.77
CA ASP A 910 9.24 -26.12 -25.34
C ASP A 910 9.13 -27.46 -24.57
N PHE A 911 7.92 -28.03 -24.53
CA PHE A 911 7.59 -29.20 -23.69
C PHE A 911 8.45 -30.48 -23.92
N ASN A 912 9.15 -30.57 -25.06
CA ASN A 912 9.91 -31.76 -25.50
C ASN A 912 11.42 -31.67 -25.22
N SER A 913 11.80 -31.63 -23.93
CA SER A 913 13.16 -31.96 -23.48
C SER A 913 13.28 -33.47 -23.19
N GLY A 914 14.28 -34.12 -23.81
CA GLY A 914 14.48 -35.57 -23.76
C GLY A 914 15.05 -36.14 -22.47
N GLU A 915 15.38 -37.44 -22.46
CA GLU A 915 15.84 -38.14 -21.26
C GLU A 915 17.11 -37.52 -20.63
N ILE A 916 17.03 -37.29 -19.31
CA ILE A 916 18.12 -36.74 -18.50
C ILE A 916 18.99 -37.92 -18.01
N SER A 917 20.28 -37.87 -18.33
CA SER A 917 21.28 -38.88 -17.91
C SER A 917 21.41 -39.00 -16.39
N GLU A 918 21.89 -40.14 -15.92
CA GLU A 918 21.99 -40.43 -14.48
C GLU A 918 22.91 -39.44 -13.75
N ASP A 919 24.04 -39.04 -14.35
CA ASP A 919 24.93 -38.00 -13.78
C ASP A 919 24.20 -36.67 -13.56
N LYS A 920 23.43 -36.22 -14.57
CA LYS A 920 22.63 -34.98 -14.47
C LYS A 920 21.51 -35.13 -13.44
N ARG A 921 20.93 -36.31 -13.31
CA ARG A 921 19.88 -36.61 -12.32
C ARG A 921 20.43 -36.61 -10.89
N ALA A 922 21.66 -37.10 -10.69
CA ALA A 922 22.36 -37.02 -9.40
C ALA A 922 22.71 -35.57 -9.04
N ILE A 923 23.23 -34.77 -9.98
CA ILE A 923 23.52 -33.35 -9.78
C ILE A 923 22.24 -32.56 -9.45
N ALA A 924 21.15 -32.77 -10.20
CA ALA A 924 19.87 -32.11 -9.94
C ALA A 924 19.25 -32.55 -8.60
N LYS A 925 19.44 -33.82 -8.18
CA LYS A 925 19.03 -34.27 -6.84
C LYS A 925 19.80 -33.54 -5.75
N ASN A 926 21.13 -33.47 -5.84
CA ASN A 926 21.95 -32.74 -4.86
C ASN A 926 21.57 -31.25 -4.79
N ALA A 927 21.26 -30.61 -5.93
CA ALA A 927 20.77 -29.24 -5.99
C ALA A 927 19.39 -29.07 -5.32
N TRP A 928 18.46 -30.02 -5.54
CA TRP A 928 17.14 -30.01 -4.90
C TRP A 928 17.23 -30.28 -3.39
N ASP A 929 18.01 -31.29 -2.96
CA ASP A 929 18.22 -31.62 -1.55
C ASP A 929 18.79 -30.41 -0.80
N LEU A 930 19.76 -29.70 -1.39
CA LEU A 930 20.36 -28.49 -0.83
C LEU A 930 19.37 -27.31 -0.76
N LEU A 931 18.60 -27.04 -1.83
CA LEU A 931 17.57 -25.98 -1.82
C LEU A 931 16.43 -26.28 -0.84
N TYR A 932 16.05 -27.56 -0.67
CA TYR A 932 15.00 -27.99 0.26
C TYR A 932 15.45 -27.94 1.73
N GLN A 933 16.75 -28.13 1.99
CA GLN A 933 17.34 -28.01 3.34
C GLN A 933 17.91 -26.62 3.65
N TRP A 934 17.77 -25.64 2.76
CA TRP A 934 18.29 -24.28 2.96
C TRP A 934 17.41 -23.48 3.95
N HIS A 935 17.99 -23.02 5.06
CA HIS A 935 17.27 -22.26 6.10
C HIS A 935 17.83 -20.83 6.29
N THR A 936 19.01 -20.54 5.74
CA THR A 936 19.75 -19.29 5.98
C THR A 936 19.25 -18.15 5.07
N PRO A 937 18.60 -17.07 5.60
CA PRO A 937 18.06 -16.00 4.76
C PRO A 937 19.15 -15.25 3.98
N PRO A 938 18.89 -14.83 2.71
CA PRO A 938 19.85 -14.05 1.94
C PRO A 938 20.31 -12.77 2.65
N GLY A 939 21.58 -12.40 2.47
CA GLY A 939 22.19 -11.24 3.14
C GLY A 939 22.59 -11.46 4.61
N THR A 940 22.43 -12.68 5.15
CA THR A 940 23.06 -13.07 6.43
C THR A 940 24.58 -13.17 6.26
N THR A 941 25.36 -12.58 7.17
CA THR A 941 26.84 -12.67 7.18
C THR A 941 27.30 -14.00 7.79
N LYS A 942 28.60 -14.32 7.64
CA LYS A 942 29.21 -15.51 8.26
C LYS A 942 29.07 -15.55 9.79
N ASP A 943 28.89 -14.38 10.41
CA ASP A 943 28.69 -14.22 11.86
C ASP A 943 27.24 -14.50 12.31
N GLY A 944 26.33 -14.86 11.39
CA GLY A 944 24.89 -15.01 11.64
C GLY A 944 24.11 -13.70 11.72
N ASN A 945 24.77 -12.55 11.58
CA ASN A 945 24.13 -11.23 11.59
C ASN A 945 23.51 -10.91 10.23
N PHE A 946 22.30 -10.34 10.19
CA PHE A 946 21.68 -9.95 8.93
C PHE A 946 22.16 -8.57 8.45
N ASN A 947 22.46 -8.45 7.15
CA ASN A 947 22.90 -7.20 6.53
C ASN A 947 21.93 -6.76 5.43
N PRO A 948 21.09 -5.73 5.68
CA PRO A 948 20.12 -5.21 4.72
C PRO A 948 20.69 -4.84 3.34
N LYS A 949 21.95 -4.38 3.28
CA LYS A 949 22.58 -3.96 2.01
C LYS A 949 23.02 -5.17 1.20
N LEU A 950 23.47 -6.25 1.83
CA LEU A 950 23.76 -7.51 1.15
C LEU A 950 22.46 -8.15 0.65
N PHE A 951 21.42 -8.21 1.49
CA PHE A 951 20.10 -8.72 1.10
C PHE A 951 19.55 -8.04 -0.16
N LYS A 952 19.46 -6.71 -0.18
CA LYS A 952 18.94 -5.97 -1.35
C LYS A 952 19.79 -6.18 -2.61
N ASN A 953 21.12 -6.15 -2.48
CA ASN A 953 22.03 -6.37 -3.62
C ASN A 953 21.95 -7.81 -4.18
N TRP A 954 21.73 -8.80 -3.32
CA TRP A 954 21.51 -10.20 -3.71
C TRP A 954 20.18 -10.34 -4.44
N ILE A 955 19.09 -9.81 -3.86
CA ILE A 955 17.74 -9.89 -4.42
C ILE A 955 17.65 -9.23 -5.81
N ILE A 956 18.25 -8.05 -6.01
CA ILE A 956 18.27 -7.37 -7.32
C ILE A 956 18.87 -8.27 -8.40
N LYS A 957 20.03 -8.87 -8.14
CA LYS A 957 20.71 -9.75 -9.10
C LYS A 957 19.90 -11.01 -9.42
N VAL A 958 19.28 -11.64 -8.42
CA VAL A 958 18.42 -12.82 -8.65
C VAL A 958 17.17 -12.44 -9.47
N LYS A 959 16.57 -11.28 -9.20
CA LYS A 959 15.43 -10.77 -9.99
C LYS A 959 15.81 -10.60 -11.48
N GLU A 960 16.97 -9.99 -11.75
CA GLU A 960 17.48 -9.79 -13.12
C GLU A 960 17.75 -11.12 -13.84
N GLU A 961 18.53 -12.00 -13.21
CA GLU A 961 18.97 -13.27 -13.82
C GLU A 961 17.83 -14.27 -13.99
N CYS A 962 16.95 -14.43 -12.99
CA CYS A 962 15.81 -15.35 -13.10
C CYS A 962 14.71 -14.82 -14.04
N ARG A 963 14.61 -13.51 -14.29
CA ARG A 963 13.80 -12.97 -15.39
C ARG A 963 14.41 -13.33 -16.74
N ARG A 964 15.73 -13.14 -16.89
CA ARG A 964 16.48 -13.46 -18.13
C ARG A 964 16.40 -14.95 -18.49
N SER A 965 16.48 -15.84 -17.51
CA SER A 965 16.43 -17.30 -17.72
C SER A 965 15.02 -17.90 -17.73
N GLY A 966 13.97 -17.14 -17.40
CA GLY A 966 12.58 -17.62 -17.38
C GLY A 966 12.18 -18.44 -16.13
N HIS A 967 12.88 -18.24 -15.01
CA HIS A 967 12.66 -18.93 -13.73
C HIS A 967 12.19 -18.00 -12.58
N PHE A 968 11.80 -16.76 -12.89
CA PHE A 968 11.51 -15.71 -11.89
C PHE A 968 10.54 -16.16 -10.79
N GLU A 969 9.40 -16.74 -11.15
CA GLU A 969 8.36 -17.13 -10.18
C GLU A 969 8.82 -18.22 -9.21
N VAL A 970 9.43 -19.31 -9.72
CA VAL A 970 9.95 -20.39 -8.88
C VAL A 970 11.10 -19.90 -7.99
N ALA A 971 11.96 -19.01 -8.50
CA ALA A 971 13.01 -18.37 -7.70
C ALA A 971 12.42 -17.52 -6.55
N MET A 972 11.43 -16.66 -6.84
CA MET A 972 10.78 -15.84 -5.81
C MET A 972 10.05 -16.71 -4.77
N MET A 973 9.37 -17.78 -5.20
CA MET A 973 8.67 -18.71 -4.31
C MET A 973 9.66 -19.48 -3.41
N THR A 974 10.81 -19.91 -3.93
CA THR A 974 11.87 -20.55 -3.12
C THR A 974 12.46 -19.57 -2.09
N ILE A 975 12.75 -18.31 -2.49
CA ILE A 975 13.22 -17.27 -1.56
C ILE A 975 12.20 -17.04 -0.46
N GLY A 976 10.93 -16.84 -0.84
CA GLY A 976 9.83 -16.59 0.09
C GLY A 976 9.73 -17.65 1.18
N ASN A 977 9.89 -18.93 0.81
CA ASN A 977 9.86 -20.05 1.74
C ASN A 977 10.94 -19.93 2.82
N VAL A 978 12.18 -19.60 2.43
CA VAL A 978 13.31 -19.45 3.37
C VAL A 978 13.18 -18.21 4.26
N LEU A 979 12.50 -17.15 3.79
CA LEU A 979 12.26 -15.92 4.56
C LEU A 979 11.37 -16.11 5.80
N ILE A 980 10.77 -17.30 6.04
CA ILE A 980 10.17 -17.61 7.35
C ILE A 980 11.21 -17.67 8.49
N ASN A 981 12.47 -17.91 8.15
CA ASN A 981 13.61 -17.92 9.07
C ASN A 981 14.23 -16.51 9.25
N ALA A 982 13.58 -15.46 8.72
CA ALA A 982 14.04 -14.09 8.85
C ALA A 982 14.22 -13.69 10.32
N PRO A 983 15.30 -12.95 10.67
CA PRO A 983 15.48 -12.44 12.02
C PRO A 983 14.41 -11.39 12.36
N LYS A 984 14.20 -11.18 13.66
CA LYS A 984 13.38 -10.09 14.19
C LYS A 984 14.06 -8.74 13.98
N ASP A 985 13.27 -7.68 13.94
CA ASP A 985 13.77 -6.31 13.88
C ASP A 985 14.21 -5.81 15.27
N GLU A 986 15.23 -4.94 15.32
CA GLU A 986 15.67 -4.31 16.57
C GLU A 986 14.57 -3.45 17.21
N SER A 987 13.62 -2.92 16.43
CA SER A 987 12.47 -2.18 16.95
C SER A 987 11.40 -3.06 17.62
N GLY A 988 11.57 -4.38 17.63
CA GLY A 988 10.60 -5.33 18.18
C GLY A 988 9.55 -5.86 17.18
N LEU A 989 9.58 -5.44 15.91
CA LEU A 989 8.81 -6.11 14.86
C LEU A 989 9.31 -7.56 14.72
N TRP A 990 8.39 -8.51 14.56
CA TRP A 990 8.71 -9.95 14.57
C TRP A 990 9.50 -10.43 13.33
N ILE A 991 9.72 -9.55 12.35
CA ILE A 991 10.52 -9.74 11.13
C ILE A 991 11.27 -8.44 10.80
N HIS A 992 12.51 -8.54 10.33
CA HIS A 992 13.34 -7.39 9.98
C HIS A 992 12.72 -6.51 8.88
N ARG A 993 12.70 -5.19 9.09
CA ARG A 993 12.02 -4.18 8.24
C ARG A 993 12.37 -4.27 6.76
N ASP A 994 13.64 -4.40 6.41
CA ASP A 994 14.06 -4.55 5.00
C ASP A 994 13.53 -5.81 4.30
N ILE A 995 13.33 -6.91 5.05
CA ILE A 995 12.74 -8.15 4.51
C ILE A 995 11.23 -7.97 4.35
N ALA A 996 10.56 -7.37 5.35
CA ALA A 996 9.15 -7.04 5.26
C ALA A 996 8.84 -6.04 4.13
N SER A 997 9.75 -5.10 3.86
CA SER A 997 9.68 -4.13 2.75
C SER A 997 9.82 -4.80 1.39
N GLU A 998 10.71 -5.79 1.25
CA GLU A 998 10.82 -6.58 0.02
C GLU A 998 9.58 -7.47 -0.17
N LEU A 999 9.12 -8.16 0.87
CA LEU A 999 7.85 -8.91 0.83
C LEU A 999 6.63 -8.02 0.53
N ASN A 1000 6.64 -6.75 0.96
CA ASN A 1000 5.59 -5.77 0.64
C ASN A 1000 5.68 -5.20 -0.79
N SER A 1001 6.81 -5.38 -1.48
CA SER A 1001 7.04 -4.77 -2.79
C SER A 1001 6.05 -5.31 -3.83
N LYS A 1002 5.49 -4.42 -4.64
CA LYS A 1002 4.30 -4.67 -5.47
C LYS A 1002 4.38 -5.96 -6.28
N GLU A 1003 5.46 -6.12 -7.06
CA GLU A 1003 5.73 -7.28 -7.93
C GLU A 1003 6.00 -8.61 -7.20
N MET A 1004 6.20 -8.63 -5.88
CA MET A 1004 6.70 -9.80 -5.14
C MET A 1004 5.61 -10.78 -4.68
N GLU A 1005 4.55 -10.98 -5.47
CA GLU A 1005 3.44 -11.86 -5.07
C GLU A 1005 3.89 -13.31 -4.85
N GLU A 1006 4.69 -13.88 -5.76
CA GLU A 1006 5.19 -15.24 -5.59
C GLU A 1006 6.17 -15.41 -4.41
N MET A 1007 6.87 -14.34 -4.01
CA MET A 1007 7.66 -14.36 -2.78
C MET A 1007 6.77 -14.41 -1.53
N ARG A 1008 5.64 -13.70 -1.54
CA ARG A 1008 4.64 -13.81 -0.47
C ARG A 1008 3.95 -15.18 -0.47
N ASN A 1009 3.64 -15.75 -1.64
CA ASN A 1009 3.08 -17.11 -1.76
C ASN A 1009 4.06 -18.17 -1.23
N GLY A 1010 5.34 -18.03 -1.57
CA GLY A 1010 6.42 -18.86 -1.03
C GLY A 1010 6.53 -18.78 0.49
N TYR A 1011 6.45 -17.56 1.05
CA TYR A 1011 6.43 -17.34 2.51
C TYR A 1011 5.22 -18.02 3.16
N ALA A 1012 4.02 -17.91 2.59
CA ALA A 1012 2.84 -18.58 3.11
C ALA A 1012 2.97 -20.12 3.07
N THR A 1013 3.56 -20.66 2.00
CA THR A 1013 3.83 -22.10 1.88
C THR A 1013 4.85 -22.56 2.93
N GLY A 1014 5.94 -21.82 3.13
CA GLY A 1014 6.92 -22.09 4.19
C GLY A 1014 6.28 -22.05 5.58
N ALA A 1015 5.46 -21.04 5.86
CA ALA A 1015 4.83 -20.82 7.16
C ALA A 1015 3.76 -21.87 7.52
N LEU A 1016 3.05 -22.42 6.52
CA LEU A 1016 2.16 -23.57 6.70
C LEU A 1016 2.96 -24.86 6.90
N ASN A 1017 4.00 -25.09 6.08
CA ASN A 1017 4.84 -26.29 6.17
C ASN A 1017 5.62 -26.38 7.49
N SER A 1018 6.03 -25.24 8.07
CA SER A 1018 6.77 -25.20 9.35
C SER A 1018 6.00 -25.77 10.54
N ARG A 1019 4.68 -25.97 10.42
CA ARG A 1019 3.87 -26.67 11.44
C ARG A 1019 4.22 -28.14 11.58
N GLY A 1020 4.63 -28.79 10.49
CA GLY A 1020 4.94 -30.23 10.46
C GLY A 1020 3.75 -31.14 10.81
N ALA A 1021 4.07 -32.41 11.03
CA ALA A 1021 3.10 -33.42 11.45
C ALA A 1021 2.67 -33.20 12.91
N HIS A 1022 1.36 -33.20 13.15
CA HIS A 1022 0.75 -32.96 14.45
C HIS A 1022 -0.47 -33.88 14.64
N MET A 1023 -0.89 -34.09 15.89
CA MET A 1023 -2.17 -34.74 16.19
C MET A 1023 -3.30 -33.71 16.12
N VAL A 1024 -4.44 -34.12 15.57
CA VAL A 1024 -5.64 -33.27 15.45
C VAL A 1024 -6.35 -33.19 16.81
N ASP A 1025 -6.73 -31.99 17.22
CA ASP A 1025 -7.56 -31.73 18.40
C ASP A 1025 -9.00 -31.46 17.94
N PRO A 1026 -9.99 -32.32 18.27
CA PRO A 1026 -11.39 -32.15 17.85
C PRO A 1026 -12.05 -30.80 18.21
N THR A 1027 -11.47 -30.02 19.13
CA THR A 1027 -11.98 -28.67 19.46
C THR A 1027 -11.53 -27.57 18.49
N GLY A 1028 -10.61 -27.90 17.56
CA GLY A 1028 -9.96 -26.95 16.65
C GLY A 1028 -9.17 -25.86 17.38
N LYS A 1029 -8.74 -26.11 18.63
CA LYS A 1029 -8.05 -25.12 19.48
C LYS A 1029 -6.65 -24.76 18.99
N PRO A 1030 -5.76 -25.70 18.62
CA PRO A 1030 -4.43 -25.38 18.11
C PRO A 1030 -4.47 -24.52 16.83
N GLU A 1031 -5.44 -24.78 15.95
CA GLU A 1031 -5.68 -24.01 14.74
C GLU A 1031 -6.08 -22.56 15.08
N LYS A 1032 -7.01 -22.35 16.02
CA LYS A 1032 -7.40 -21.00 16.48
C LYS A 1032 -6.24 -20.26 17.13
N GLU A 1033 -5.41 -20.95 17.92
CA GLU A 1033 -4.20 -20.36 18.53
C GLU A 1033 -3.15 -19.98 17.47
N LEU A 1034 -3.08 -20.68 16.33
CA LEU A 1034 -2.25 -20.32 15.18
C LEU A 1034 -2.85 -19.17 14.36
N ALA A 1035 -4.17 -19.17 14.12
CA ALA A 1035 -4.87 -18.08 13.43
C ALA A 1035 -4.65 -16.74 14.14
N GLU A 1036 -4.89 -16.69 15.46
CA GLU A 1036 -4.65 -15.50 16.29
C GLU A 1036 -3.19 -15.01 16.19
N GLN A 1037 -2.21 -15.91 16.22
CA GLN A 1037 -0.81 -15.55 16.03
C GLN A 1037 -0.52 -14.94 14.65
N PHE A 1038 -1.18 -15.42 13.59
CA PHE A 1038 -1.02 -14.85 12.24
C PHE A 1038 -1.79 -13.54 12.03
N HIS A 1039 -2.95 -13.34 12.69
CA HIS A 1039 -3.63 -12.06 12.75
C HIS A 1039 -2.78 -11.00 13.46
N GLN A 1040 -2.21 -11.30 14.62
CA GLN A 1040 -1.30 -10.38 15.34
C GLN A 1040 -0.04 -10.04 14.52
N LYS A 1041 0.52 -11.02 13.79
CA LYS A 1041 1.62 -10.78 12.84
C LYS A 1041 1.20 -9.89 11.67
N ALA A 1042 0.00 -10.09 11.14
CA ALA A 1042 -0.55 -9.28 10.05
C ALA A 1042 -0.80 -7.84 10.48
N GLU A 1043 -1.43 -7.63 11.64
CA GLU A 1043 -1.70 -6.29 12.17
C GLU A 1043 -0.40 -5.51 12.45
N SER A 1044 0.58 -6.14 13.10
CA SER A 1044 1.86 -5.50 13.38
C SER A 1044 2.65 -5.16 12.09
N ALA A 1045 2.59 -6.02 11.06
CA ALA A 1045 3.16 -5.71 9.75
C ALA A 1045 2.41 -4.57 9.03
N GLU A 1046 1.08 -4.57 9.10
CA GLU A 1046 0.22 -3.53 8.49
C GLU A 1046 0.41 -2.16 9.13
N ASN A 1047 0.55 -2.11 10.45
CA ASN A 1047 0.76 -0.88 11.21
C ASN A 1047 2.15 -0.25 10.94
N GLU A 1048 3.12 -1.03 10.45
CA GLU A 1048 4.42 -0.59 9.92
C GLU A 1048 4.39 -0.29 8.41
N GLY A 1049 3.21 -0.32 7.78
CA GLY A 1049 2.98 0.00 6.36
C GLY A 1049 3.09 -1.18 5.39
N TYR A 1050 3.40 -2.39 5.86
CA TYR A 1050 3.62 -3.58 5.01
C TYR A 1050 2.30 -4.26 4.57
N TYR A 1051 1.37 -3.49 4.02
CA TYR A 1051 -0.02 -3.90 3.76
C TYR A 1051 -0.17 -5.03 2.72
N ARG A 1052 0.70 -5.12 1.71
CA ARG A 1052 0.67 -6.25 0.73
C ARG A 1052 1.13 -7.55 1.37
N PHE A 1053 1.98 -7.46 2.41
CA PHE A 1053 2.39 -8.62 3.20
C PHE A 1053 1.35 -8.99 4.28
N SER A 1054 0.70 -8.00 4.92
CA SER A 1054 -0.37 -8.25 5.92
C SER A 1054 -1.56 -9.02 5.33
N VAL A 1055 -1.93 -8.77 4.06
CA VAL A 1055 -2.96 -9.54 3.34
C VAL A 1055 -2.65 -11.04 3.28
N ILE A 1056 -1.39 -11.40 3.08
CA ILE A 1056 -0.97 -12.81 2.97
C ILE A 1056 -0.88 -13.45 4.36
N LEU A 1057 -0.48 -12.70 5.38
CA LEU A 1057 -0.52 -13.15 6.78
C LEU A 1057 -1.97 -13.37 7.28
N LYS A 1058 -2.90 -12.48 6.92
CA LYS A 1058 -4.35 -12.68 7.09
C LYS A 1058 -4.81 -13.96 6.39
N GLY A 1059 -4.45 -14.17 5.13
CA GLY A 1059 -4.77 -15.40 4.39
C GLY A 1059 -4.25 -16.71 5.00
N ILE A 1060 -3.13 -16.66 5.76
CA ILE A 1060 -2.65 -17.80 6.57
C ILE A 1060 -3.54 -18.01 7.79
N ALA A 1061 -3.94 -16.94 8.49
CA ALA A 1061 -4.89 -17.03 9.60
C ALA A 1061 -6.25 -17.58 9.14
N ASP A 1062 -6.81 -17.04 8.05
CA ASP A 1062 -8.04 -17.53 7.41
C ASP A 1062 -7.96 -19.01 7.02
N SER A 1063 -6.76 -19.52 6.70
CA SER A 1063 -6.52 -20.94 6.42
C SER A 1063 -6.61 -21.80 7.68
N TYR A 1064 -6.04 -21.33 8.79
CA TYR A 1064 -6.15 -22.01 10.09
C TYR A 1064 -7.57 -21.92 10.66
N GLU A 1065 -8.29 -20.79 10.52
CA GLU A 1065 -9.69 -20.70 10.94
C GLU A 1065 -10.59 -21.73 10.22
N ARG A 1066 -10.45 -21.86 8.89
CA ARG A 1066 -11.19 -22.87 8.12
C ARG A 1066 -10.77 -24.31 8.44
N GLN A 1067 -9.50 -24.54 8.82
CA GLN A 1067 -9.09 -25.83 9.37
C GLN A 1067 -9.81 -26.10 10.70
N ALA A 1068 -9.90 -25.10 11.59
CA ALA A 1068 -10.60 -25.23 12.87
C ALA A 1068 -12.11 -25.48 12.69
N GLU A 1069 -12.79 -24.70 11.85
CA GLU A 1069 -14.21 -24.89 11.52
C GLU A 1069 -14.46 -26.29 10.94
N ARG A 1070 -13.61 -26.75 10.01
CA ARG A 1070 -13.71 -28.09 9.44
C ARG A 1070 -13.51 -29.19 10.50
N ILE A 1071 -12.44 -29.13 11.30
CA ILE A 1071 -12.16 -30.14 12.33
C ILE A 1071 -13.34 -30.27 13.29
N ILE A 1072 -13.91 -29.15 13.72
CA ILE A 1072 -15.08 -29.13 14.60
C ILE A 1072 -16.31 -29.73 13.91
N SER A 1073 -16.52 -29.46 12.61
CA SER A 1073 -17.60 -30.06 11.83
C SER A 1073 -17.42 -31.58 11.73
N ASP A 1074 -16.27 -32.04 11.22
CA ASP A 1074 -15.94 -33.45 10.97
C ASP A 1074 -16.12 -34.29 12.26
N TYR A 1075 -15.70 -33.78 13.43
CA TYR A 1075 -15.89 -34.47 14.73
C TYR A 1075 -17.26 -34.22 15.42
N SER A 1076 -18.07 -33.26 14.97
CA SER A 1076 -19.42 -33.03 15.52
C SER A 1076 -20.47 -34.02 15.02
N ASP A 1077 -20.27 -34.57 13.82
CA ASP A 1077 -21.15 -35.59 13.25
C ASP A 1077 -20.81 -37.01 13.76
N GLU A 1078 -19.53 -37.33 14.01
CA GLU A 1078 -19.12 -38.61 14.64
C GLU A 1078 -19.77 -38.84 16.02
N ASN A 1079 -20.10 -37.76 16.74
CA ASN A 1079 -20.76 -37.83 18.05
C ASN A 1079 -22.30 -38.02 17.96
N GLN A 1080 -22.87 -38.24 16.76
CA GLN A 1080 -24.30 -38.46 16.54
C GLN A 1080 -24.70 -39.87 16.09
N GLU A 1081 -23.76 -40.79 15.86
CA GLU A 1081 -24.13 -42.22 15.77
C GLU A 1081 -24.44 -42.77 17.17
N PRO A 1082 -25.68 -43.24 17.44
CA PRO A 1082 -25.97 -43.91 18.70
C PRO A 1082 -25.33 -45.30 18.68
N ASP A 1083 -24.46 -45.57 19.65
CA ASP A 1083 -23.78 -46.86 19.84
C ASP A 1083 -24.80 -48.02 19.94
N THR A 1084 -25.01 -48.71 18.82
CA THR A 1084 -26.15 -49.62 18.61
C THR A 1084 -25.73 -51.04 18.24
N HIS A 1085 -24.54 -51.47 18.68
CA HIS A 1085 -24.22 -52.90 18.78
C HIS A 1085 -24.39 -53.43 20.21
N ILE A 1086 -25.67 -53.65 20.56
CA ILE A 1086 -26.07 -54.57 21.63
C ILE A 1086 -25.43 -55.94 21.37
N GLY A 1087 -24.66 -56.46 22.34
CA GLY A 1087 -24.05 -57.78 22.25
C GLY A 1087 -25.02 -58.90 22.65
N GLU A 1088 -25.00 -60.02 21.93
CA GLU A 1088 -25.57 -61.29 22.40
C GLU A 1088 -24.78 -62.49 21.84
N LYS A 1089 -24.19 -63.28 22.76
CA LYS A 1089 -23.39 -64.52 22.59
C LYS A 1089 -21.97 -64.39 22.02
#